data_AF-A0A0K2JHE3-F1
#
_entry.id   AF-A0A0K2JHE3-F1
#
_cell.length_a   1.000
_cell.length_b   1.000
_cell.length_c   1.000
_cell.angle_alpha   90.00
_cell.angle_beta   90.00
_cell.angle_gamma   90.00
#
_symmetry.space_group_name_H-M   'P 1'
#
loop_
_entity.id
_entity.type
_entity.pdbx_description
1 polymer ?
#
loop_
_entity_poly.entity_id
_entity_poly.type
_entity_poly.pdbx_seq_one_letter_code
_entity_poly.pdbx_strand_id
1 'polypeptide(L)'
;MRAIVLLLLASTLFPNSMTYYYFQSQSNKLQQDNYAMNNINLMRTKSVAPIYPTFTKTFNNGFYNYQVRQQQSAVKRYEYAIDISQYANNNNEFFNYYNSINIDFSLSFFHHSDYNNTITKKIQNKSSAYPDNYSSFIGQVNSRGADRGWSTDWNDFLAVYSKIFSDDTNTHEGIAWDYQVSGNMFYFYVYIVVVAGGNDKPTSAGAGVNIKSLTFNSIHDANKLKNKLNAALSKTLDFTSDYSGSLTDARNINDPSGQDNDLPTKLNEIIREQLGNEYSSWKNFILPPAFSDQTRKATTLIKFRDPETTQQEVWEFLTPINIRLSSGYWVNEISKRLHIIPGKIVDKNDSTKGMVTDEPETLVPPNIAKSYGGKYRYYTSVGMEFDALKQADDGTINPEYVEINGQPVSVLDNKFSATLEDTRINGKNNQNTYLIDIYYEDRAYQEKYTVEIVIETLVPNLQLKWYAWDPNNNPDQAELVKKTLPDGKPNPKYDSEINPNTGTKTQILWVKHKSEVPTPLDPLNKNGEVIDPKKNPQDYDLGFIAEGSISEMGVNQVFNDVNINSVYRRAVNANNLLGVANPTNRQKNQQIQSDQTGNYWADTGIWHYTVTMADLTTAQKYVIIGVEYQNKYPRFLDIINNNQAVEFWSTMHGMHLKNYLVDIKKLNTEQMLALNYEQVASYWKEYASDIIAQKVPPDPNPANYYDISGNFPTIKMNEIDTTKIRTLVLAYAQNYINQKVSGAVLGNDYAVVTKDGFDISSNPDALQPLLYNTTSPKYLYIKIKAKPLSSLLIGEAKGSIKNLKNYDPEKVVDLSKINFKNGKYNFEGYTVEKIKQWIIGNINKGLYPKYSQLVFNQDYGISINNIPPEDDNDNNVPGYFDDIFFKDFLDNTTQTKKITIFLYANNASDLTTGMTSFSLENDVNAIVPPDIPPGPIDPIDPNKPIIPEDNSNNGSDKRYLRWLLPVIIIPIIGIIIGGVWFYFRFKKRIR
;
A
#
# COMPACT_ATOMS: atom_id res chain seq x y z
N MET A 1 -25.62 -4.40 -46.62
CA MET A 1 -26.57 -3.46 -47.27
C MET A 1 -26.08 -2.05 -46.98
N ARG A 2 -25.95 -1.07 -47.88
CA ARG A 2 -25.88 -1.01 -49.36
C ARG A 2 -24.55 -0.24 -49.67
N ALA A 3 -23.63 -0.66 -50.55
CA ALA A 3 -23.70 -0.72 -52.03
C ALA A 3 -23.84 0.68 -52.68
N ILE A 4 -23.22 1.08 -53.81
CA ILE A 4 -22.36 0.46 -54.87
C ILE A 4 -21.82 1.65 -55.78
N VAL A 5 -20.70 1.68 -56.56
CA VAL A 5 -19.44 0.90 -56.68
C VAL A 5 -18.46 1.52 -57.75
N LEU A 6 -17.14 1.22 -57.73
CA LEU A 6 -16.08 1.45 -58.78
C LEU A 6 -15.77 2.93 -59.24
N LEU A 7 -14.75 3.30 -60.05
CA LEU A 7 -13.30 2.90 -60.19
C LEU A 7 -12.55 3.75 -61.29
N LEU A 8 -11.26 4.09 -61.04
CA LEU A 8 -10.15 4.32 -62.01
C LEU A 8 -10.11 5.49 -63.06
N LEU A 9 -8.85 5.80 -63.46
CA LEU A 9 -8.32 6.41 -64.71
C LEU A 9 -8.35 7.95 -65.00
N ALA A 10 -7.20 8.58 -64.71
CA ALA A 10 -6.26 9.24 -65.66
C ALA A 10 -6.63 10.46 -66.56
N SER A 11 -6.01 11.61 -66.20
CA SER A 11 -5.10 12.45 -67.03
C SER A 11 -5.60 13.58 -67.99
N THR A 12 -4.79 14.65 -68.06
CA THR A 12 -4.85 15.86 -68.95
C THR A 12 -6.00 16.84 -68.66
N LEU A 13 -5.89 18.18 -68.80
CA LEU A 13 -5.12 19.06 -69.72
C LEU A 13 -4.63 20.40 -69.08
N PHE A 14 -3.57 20.99 -69.67
CA PHE A 14 -3.19 22.42 -69.91
C PHE A 14 -3.92 23.64 -69.23
N PRO A 15 -3.31 24.85 -69.09
CA PRO A 15 -2.37 25.45 -70.07
C PRO A 15 -1.15 26.31 -69.62
N ASN A 16 -0.25 26.42 -70.60
CA ASN A 16 0.84 27.36 -70.91
C ASN A 16 0.86 28.78 -70.32
N SER A 17 2.08 29.29 -70.10
CA SER A 17 2.56 30.53 -70.73
C SER A 17 4.08 30.44 -71.05
N MET A 18 4.54 31.12 -72.10
CA MET A 18 5.95 31.17 -72.52
C MET A 18 6.53 32.58 -72.39
N THR A 19 7.86 32.69 -72.25
CA THR A 19 8.64 33.73 -72.95
C THR A 19 9.93 33.13 -73.52
N TYR A 20 10.37 33.65 -74.67
CA TYR A 20 11.46 33.15 -75.52
C TYR A 20 12.87 33.27 -74.93
N TYR A 21 13.79 32.44 -75.44
CA TYR A 21 15.01 32.95 -76.11
C TYR A 21 15.38 32.11 -77.36
N TYR A 22 16.35 32.58 -78.12
CA TYR A 22 16.50 32.32 -79.56
C TYR A 22 17.40 31.11 -79.90
N PHE A 23 17.08 30.38 -80.97
CA PHE A 23 17.91 29.31 -81.52
C PHE A 23 18.81 29.86 -82.64
N GLN A 24 20.07 29.41 -82.72
CA GLN A 24 20.80 29.35 -83.98
C GLN A 24 21.59 28.04 -84.08
N SER A 25 21.79 27.55 -85.30
CA SER A 25 22.19 26.17 -85.57
C SER A 25 23.71 25.96 -85.62
N GLN A 26 24.14 24.75 -85.26
CA GLN A 26 24.62 23.81 -86.29
C GLN A 26 24.24 22.37 -85.91
N SER A 27 23.82 21.61 -86.91
CA SER A 27 23.74 20.16 -86.83
C SER A 27 24.96 19.54 -87.49
N ASN A 28 25.60 18.57 -86.83
CA ASN A 28 26.23 17.48 -87.57
C ASN A 28 26.31 16.20 -86.75
N LYS A 29 26.34 15.09 -87.48
CA LYS A 29 26.13 13.72 -86.97
C LYS A 29 27.26 13.25 -86.06
N LEU A 30 26.90 12.51 -85.02
CA LEU A 30 27.54 11.24 -84.69
C LEU A 30 26.46 10.26 -84.18
N GLN A 31 26.44 9.06 -84.73
CA GLN A 31 25.69 7.90 -84.24
C GLN A 31 26.69 6.89 -83.67
N GLN A 32 26.21 5.98 -82.82
CA GLN A 32 27.01 5.10 -81.95
C GLN A 32 27.64 5.90 -80.79
N ASP A 33 27.66 5.40 -79.55
CA ASP A 33 27.60 3.99 -79.14
C ASP A 33 26.33 3.54 -78.39
N ASN A 34 26.06 2.24 -78.43
CA ASN A 34 25.24 1.55 -77.44
C ASN A 34 26.09 1.17 -76.22
N TYR A 35 25.45 0.77 -75.11
CA TYR A 35 26.06 0.45 -73.79
C TYR A 35 26.59 1.65 -72.96
N ALA A 36 25.66 2.41 -72.37
CA ALA A 36 25.88 3.22 -71.14
C ALA A 36 24.57 3.78 -70.55
N MET A 37 23.60 4.11 -71.41
CA MET A 37 22.44 4.98 -71.14
C MET A 37 21.42 4.56 -70.06
N ASN A 38 21.58 3.39 -69.41
CA ASN A 38 20.59 2.92 -68.41
C ASN A 38 20.86 3.38 -66.97
N ASN A 39 22.11 3.63 -66.56
CA ASN A 39 22.44 3.81 -65.14
C ASN A 39 22.00 5.17 -64.56
N ILE A 40 21.95 6.24 -65.37
CA ILE A 40 21.66 7.61 -64.90
C ILE A 40 20.18 7.80 -64.57
N ASN A 41 19.27 7.22 -65.37
CA ASN A 41 17.84 7.21 -65.06
C ASN A 41 17.52 6.37 -63.80
N LEU A 42 18.34 5.36 -63.50
CA LEU A 42 18.24 4.55 -62.29
C LEU A 42 18.75 5.27 -61.03
N MET A 43 19.85 6.02 -61.10
CA MET A 43 20.32 6.78 -59.93
C MET A 43 19.34 7.89 -59.50
N ARG A 44 18.65 8.54 -60.44
CA ARG A 44 17.62 9.56 -60.11
C ARG A 44 16.36 8.99 -59.44
N THR A 45 16.14 7.67 -59.43
CA THR A 45 14.95 7.05 -58.79
C THR A 45 15.16 6.61 -57.34
N LYS A 46 16.28 6.99 -56.69
CA LYS A 46 16.65 6.57 -55.31
C LYS A 46 16.76 5.04 -55.11
N SER A 47 16.94 4.25 -56.19
CA SER A 47 16.85 2.79 -56.17
C SER A 47 18.20 2.06 -56.38
N VAL A 48 19.31 2.79 -56.44
CA VAL A 48 20.68 2.28 -56.62
C VAL A 48 21.50 2.69 -55.40
N ALA A 49 22.33 1.79 -54.86
CA ALA A 49 23.17 2.10 -53.70
C ALA A 49 24.19 3.20 -54.00
N PRO A 50 24.69 3.91 -52.97
CA PRO A 50 25.86 4.78 -53.07
C PRO A 50 27.15 3.94 -53.14
N ILE A 51 27.24 3.06 -54.14
CA ILE A 51 28.45 2.32 -54.52
C ILE A 51 29.08 3.09 -55.67
N TYR A 52 30.39 3.29 -55.60
CA TYR A 52 31.15 4.07 -56.58
C TYR A 52 32.01 3.10 -57.40
N PRO A 53 31.54 2.63 -58.58
CA PRO A 53 32.27 1.67 -59.42
C PRO A 53 33.31 2.36 -60.30
N THR A 54 34.44 1.70 -60.56
CA THR A 54 35.44 2.21 -61.53
C THR A 54 34.81 2.32 -62.92
N PHE A 55 34.83 3.52 -63.51
CA PHE A 55 34.15 3.78 -64.79
C PHE A 55 35.09 4.31 -65.86
N THR A 56 34.82 3.97 -67.12
CA THR A 56 35.59 4.42 -68.28
C THR A 56 34.72 5.25 -69.21
N LYS A 57 35.16 6.47 -69.51
CA LYS A 57 34.60 7.30 -70.57
C LYS A 57 35.45 7.18 -71.83
N THR A 58 34.91 6.54 -72.87
CA THR A 58 35.49 6.53 -74.22
C THR A 58 35.15 7.81 -74.99
N PHE A 59 35.98 8.13 -76.00
CA PHE A 59 35.76 9.26 -76.90
C PHE A 59 36.04 8.85 -78.35
N ASN A 60 35.01 8.87 -79.21
CA ASN A 60 35.15 8.68 -80.66
C ASN A 60 35.56 9.98 -81.37
N ASN A 61 36.59 10.65 -80.84
CA ASN A 61 37.13 11.87 -81.41
C ASN A 61 38.26 11.51 -82.39
N GLY A 62 38.12 11.93 -83.65
CA GLY A 62 39.12 11.68 -84.69
C GLY A 62 40.47 12.34 -84.36
N PHE A 63 41.55 11.79 -84.93
CA PHE A 63 42.93 12.18 -84.62
C PHE A 63 43.18 13.69 -84.82
N TYR A 64 43.37 14.41 -83.72
CA TYR A 64 43.53 15.86 -83.75
C TYR A 64 44.97 16.22 -84.09
N ASN A 65 45.27 16.39 -85.38
CA ASN A 65 46.57 16.87 -85.86
C ASN A 65 46.60 18.41 -85.93
N TYR A 66 47.71 19.01 -85.52
CA TYR A 66 47.96 20.45 -85.65
C TYR A 66 49.40 20.71 -86.14
N GLN A 67 49.57 21.70 -87.02
CA GLN A 67 50.83 22.01 -87.71
C GLN A 67 51.08 23.52 -87.76
N VAL A 68 52.35 23.91 -87.78
CA VAL A 68 52.84 25.27 -88.08
C VAL A 68 53.99 25.24 -89.09
N ARG A 69 54.21 26.37 -89.77
CA ARG A 69 55.30 26.57 -90.74
C ARG A 69 55.91 27.97 -90.58
N GLN A 70 57.21 28.10 -90.90
CA GLN A 70 57.94 29.39 -90.99
C GLN A 70 57.86 30.30 -89.73
N GLN A 71 58.75 30.08 -88.76
CA GLN A 71 58.91 30.90 -87.54
C GLN A 71 57.64 31.10 -86.69
N GLN A 72 56.69 30.18 -86.78
CA GLN A 72 55.47 30.20 -85.99
C GLN A 72 55.57 29.26 -84.80
N SER A 73 55.15 29.75 -83.64
CA SER A 73 54.75 28.94 -82.48
C SER A 73 53.24 29.03 -82.31
N ALA A 74 52.59 27.90 -82.06
CA ALA A 74 51.17 27.87 -81.78
C ALA A 74 50.82 26.71 -80.84
N VAL A 75 49.79 26.93 -80.03
CA VAL A 75 49.23 25.92 -79.12
C VAL A 75 47.75 25.77 -79.42
N LYS A 76 47.28 24.52 -79.53
CA LYS A 76 45.87 24.22 -79.73
C LYS A 76 45.32 23.41 -78.55
N ARG A 77 44.41 24.04 -77.79
CA ARG A 77 43.65 23.37 -76.72
C ARG A 77 42.48 22.58 -77.32
N TYR A 78 42.32 21.36 -76.81
CA TYR A 78 41.18 20.47 -76.95
C TYR A 78 40.60 20.22 -75.55
N GLU A 79 39.31 19.90 -75.49
CA GLU A 79 38.52 19.93 -74.26
C GLU A 79 37.55 18.76 -74.24
N TYR A 80 37.63 17.94 -73.19
CA TYR A 80 36.87 16.72 -73.00
C TYR A 80 36.08 16.86 -71.69
N ALA A 81 34.78 17.17 -71.81
CA ALA A 81 33.93 17.41 -70.66
C ALA A 81 33.20 16.12 -70.21
N ILE A 82 33.22 15.87 -68.91
CA ILE A 82 32.54 14.74 -68.25
C ILE A 82 31.65 15.30 -67.14
N ASP A 83 30.36 14.97 -67.18
CA ASP A 83 29.43 15.27 -66.09
C ASP A 83 29.65 14.26 -64.95
N ILE A 84 30.28 14.71 -63.88
CA ILE A 84 30.59 13.87 -62.71
C ILE A 84 29.39 13.69 -61.78
N SER A 85 28.29 14.43 -61.98
CA SER A 85 27.02 14.14 -61.28
C SER A 85 26.28 12.91 -61.81
N GLN A 86 26.84 12.25 -62.83
CA GLN A 86 26.46 10.90 -63.26
C GLN A 86 27.12 9.79 -62.42
N TYR A 87 28.05 10.13 -61.52
CA TYR A 87 28.89 9.17 -60.78
C TYR A 87 29.06 9.47 -59.28
N ALA A 88 28.68 10.67 -58.80
CA ALA A 88 28.56 11.01 -57.37
C ALA A 88 27.59 12.19 -57.15
N ASN A 89 27.11 12.40 -55.93
CA ASN A 89 26.12 13.45 -55.65
C ASN A 89 26.73 14.87 -55.64
N ASN A 90 28.04 14.99 -55.42
CA ASN A 90 28.78 16.25 -55.41
C ASN A 90 30.29 16.03 -55.64
N ASN A 91 31.01 17.11 -55.94
CA ASN A 91 32.43 17.06 -56.29
C ASN A 91 33.34 16.49 -55.18
N ASN A 92 33.05 16.79 -53.91
CA ASN A 92 33.87 16.28 -52.81
C ASN A 92 33.68 14.76 -52.65
N GLU A 93 32.45 14.28 -52.78
CA GLU A 93 32.14 12.85 -52.81
C GLU A 93 32.79 12.16 -54.02
N PHE A 94 32.76 12.79 -55.20
CA PHE A 94 33.47 12.31 -56.39
C PHE A 94 34.97 12.14 -56.12
N PHE A 95 35.68 13.15 -55.62
CA PHE A 95 37.13 13.07 -55.38
C PHE A 95 37.53 12.23 -54.17
N ASN A 96 36.63 11.99 -53.21
CA ASN A 96 36.86 11.05 -52.11
C ASN A 96 36.98 9.61 -52.62
N TYR A 97 36.14 9.20 -53.58
CA TYR A 97 36.14 7.84 -54.12
C TYR A 97 36.97 7.69 -55.40
N TYR A 98 36.88 8.64 -56.33
CA TYR A 98 37.64 8.67 -57.58
C TYR A 98 38.87 9.57 -57.46
N ASN A 99 39.89 9.09 -56.75
CA ASN A 99 41.13 9.86 -56.50
C ASN A 99 42.24 9.63 -57.56
N SER A 100 41.98 8.82 -58.60
CA SER A 100 42.89 8.65 -59.73
C SER A 100 42.19 8.38 -61.05
N ILE A 101 42.87 8.71 -62.14
CA ILE A 101 42.41 8.59 -63.53
C ILE A 101 43.50 7.87 -64.36
N ASN A 102 43.11 6.96 -65.25
CA ASN A 102 43.96 6.41 -66.29
C ASN A 102 43.60 7.07 -67.61
N ILE A 103 44.59 7.60 -68.31
CA ILE A 103 44.44 8.30 -69.59
C ILE A 103 45.00 7.38 -70.68
N ASP A 104 44.16 6.86 -71.58
CA ASP A 104 44.56 6.05 -72.74
C ASP A 104 44.53 6.90 -74.01
N PHE A 105 45.65 6.91 -74.74
CA PHE A 105 45.86 7.82 -75.87
C PHE A 105 46.74 7.22 -76.99
N SER A 106 46.68 7.89 -78.14
CA SER A 106 47.66 7.81 -79.23
C SER A 106 48.24 9.19 -79.49
N LEU A 107 49.56 9.28 -79.70
CA LEU A 107 50.23 10.48 -80.19
C LEU A 107 50.79 10.21 -81.58
N SER A 108 50.82 11.25 -82.43
CA SER A 108 51.60 11.28 -83.66
C SER A 108 52.45 12.55 -83.68
N PHE A 109 53.57 12.50 -84.39
CA PHE A 109 54.54 13.59 -84.48
C PHE A 109 55.10 13.61 -85.91
N PHE A 110 55.27 14.78 -86.51
CA PHE A 110 55.42 14.90 -87.97
C PHE A 110 56.71 14.29 -88.53
N HIS A 111 57.66 13.95 -87.65
CA HIS A 111 58.95 13.37 -88.00
C HIS A 111 59.22 12.03 -87.29
N HIS A 112 58.22 11.43 -86.62
CA HIS A 112 58.39 10.25 -85.75
C HIS A 112 57.23 9.24 -85.84
N SER A 113 57.45 8.03 -85.33
CA SER A 113 56.47 6.96 -85.24
C SER A 113 55.37 7.25 -84.21
N ASP A 114 54.14 6.85 -84.51
CA ASP A 114 53.01 6.93 -83.58
C ASP A 114 53.29 6.20 -82.25
N TYR A 115 52.79 6.77 -81.16
CA TYR A 115 53.01 6.27 -79.80
C TYR A 115 51.67 5.98 -79.10
N ASN A 116 51.49 4.78 -78.57
CA ASN A 116 50.31 4.37 -77.81
C ASN A 116 50.72 4.07 -76.36
N ASN A 117 50.02 4.65 -75.38
CA ASN A 117 50.27 4.37 -73.97
C ASN A 117 49.03 4.68 -73.11
N THR A 118 49.02 4.18 -71.88
CA THR A 118 48.00 4.45 -70.86
C THR A 118 48.69 4.88 -69.57
N ILE A 119 48.33 6.05 -69.03
CA ILE A 119 49.05 6.66 -67.90
C ILE A 119 48.09 6.99 -66.75
N THR A 120 48.39 6.48 -65.55
CA THR A 120 47.64 6.74 -64.31
C THR A 120 48.15 8.00 -63.61
N LYS A 121 47.24 8.90 -63.24
CA LYS A 121 47.52 10.12 -62.46
C LYS A 121 46.53 10.27 -61.32
N LYS A 122 46.94 10.89 -60.21
CA LYS A 122 46.03 11.23 -59.10
C LYS A 122 45.24 12.49 -59.43
N ILE A 123 43.97 12.53 -59.04
CA ILE A 123 43.07 13.67 -59.25
C ILE A 123 42.51 14.17 -57.92
N GLN A 124 42.25 15.47 -57.84
CA GLN A 124 41.78 16.19 -56.64
C GLN A 124 40.82 17.31 -57.05
N ASN A 125 40.06 17.86 -56.10
CA ASN A 125 39.12 18.94 -56.37
C ASN A 125 39.84 20.28 -56.69
N LYS A 126 40.22 20.47 -57.96
CA LYS A 126 40.78 21.72 -58.50
C LYS A 126 39.67 22.56 -59.14
N SER A 127 39.41 23.75 -58.58
CA SER A 127 38.43 24.72 -59.09
C SER A 127 38.92 25.54 -60.29
N SER A 128 40.20 25.40 -60.66
CA SER A 128 40.81 26.05 -61.82
C SER A 128 41.80 25.10 -62.49
N ALA A 129 41.79 25.09 -63.82
CA ALA A 129 42.94 24.66 -64.61
C ALA A 129 44.12 25.63 -64.36
N TYR A 130 45.25 25.39 -65.03
CA TYR A 130 46.47 26.20 -64.95
C TYR A 130 46.58 27.13 -66.18
N PRO A 131 45.97 28.34 -66.20
CA PRO A 131 45.66 29.03 -67.45
C PRO A 131 46.64 30.17 -67.77
N ASP A 132 47.14 30.84 -66.73
CA ASP A 132 47.58 32.24 -66.79
C ASP A 132 49.09 32.41 -66.99
N ASN A 133 49.80 31.32 -67.33
CA ASN A 133 51.24 31.35 -67.56
C ASN A 133 51.64 30.63 -68.86
N TYR A 134 50.79 30.74 -69.89
CA TYR A 134 51.09 30.39 -71.28
C TYR A 134 52.49 30.85 -71.73
N SER A 135 52.85 32.08 -71.35
CA SER A 135 54.15 32.70 -71.61
C SER A 135 55.31 32.04 -70.87
N SER A 136 55.15 31.56 -69.62
CA SER A 136 56.20 30.81 -68.93
C SER A 136 56.24 29.33 -69.30
N PHE A 137 55.15 28.74 -69.80
CA PHE A 137 55.20 27.40 -70.38
C PHE A 137 55.97 27.41 -71.72
N ILE A 138 55.59 28.28 -72.66
CA ILE A 138 56.38 28.51 -73.89
C ILE A 138 57.81 28.97 -73.52
N GLY A 139 57.95 29.82 -72.50
CA GLY A 139 59.24 30.25 -71.95
C GLY A 139 60.10 29.11 -71.40
N GLN A 140 59.52 28.10 -70.75
CA GLN A 140 60.23 26.92 -70.24
C GLN A 140 60.61 25.94 -71.36
N VAL A 141 59.73 25.75 -72.35
CA VAL A 141 60.04 24.96 -73.56
C VAL A 141 61.17 25.60 -74.36
N ASN A 142 61.19 26.93 -74.48
CA ASN A 142 62.23 27.67 -75.19
C ASN A 142 63.54 27.79 -74.40
N SER A 143 63.49 28.05 -73.09
CA SER A 143 64.70 28.29 -72.27
C SER A 143 65.49 27.04 -71.90
N ARG A 144 64.92 25.84 -72.08
CA ARG A 144 65.62 24.56 -71.94
C ARG A 144 65.99 23.90 -73.28
N GLY A 145 66.13 24.70 -74.33
CA GLY A 145 66.50 24.28 -75.69
C GLY A 145 67.94 23.79 -75.86
N ALA A 146 68.45 22.93 -74.96
CA ALA A 146 69.77 22.29 -75.07
C ALA A 146 69.90 21.06 -74.14
N ASP A 147 69.16 19.97 -74.41
CA ASP A 147 69.71 18.60 -74.26
C ASP A 147 68.82 17.54 -74.92
N ARG A 148 69.43 16.41 -75.34
CA ARG A 148 68.79 15.40 -76.20
C ARG A 148 68.15 14.26 -75.39
N GLY A 149 66.85 14.33 -75.12
CA GLY A 149 66.13 13.20 -74.52
C GLY A 149 64.61 13.37 -74.45
N TRP A 150 63.89 12.25 -74.33
CA TRP A 150 62.50 12.26 -73.87
C TRP A 150 62.49 12.57 -72.37
N SER A 151 61.74 13.59 -71.94
CA SER A 151 61.57 13.93 -70.53
C SER A 151 60.13 13.65 -70.11
N THR A 152 59.93 12.60 -69.31
CA THR A 152 58.62 12.18 -68.76
C THR A 152 58.31 12.79 -67.39
N ASP A 153 59.31 13.36 -66.72
CA ASP A 153 59.21 13.83 -65.32
C ASP A 153 58.78 15.30 -65.22
N TRP A 154 58.01 15.77 -66.20
CA TRP A 154 57.24 17.00 -66.09
C TRP A 154 55.93 16.64 -65.38
N ASN A 155 55.75 17.05 -64.12
CA ASN A 155 54.73 16.47 -63.22
C ASN A 155 53.30 16.36 -63.79
N ASP A 156 52.86 17.32 -64.61
CA ASP A 156 51.54 17.33 -65.26
C ASP A 156 51.59 17.24 -66.81
N PHE A 157 52.75 16.95 -67.43
CA PHE A 157 52.92 16.93 -68.90
C PHE A 157 53.32 15.53 -69.39
N LEU A 158 52.95 15.17 -70.62
CA LEU A 158 53.00 13.76 -71.07
C LEU A 158 54.10 13.46 -72.08
N ALA A 159 54.41 14.41 -72.96
CA ALA A 159 55.58 14.37 -73.83
C ALA A 159 55.93 15.79 -74.30
N VAL A 160 57.21 16.18 -74.19
CA VAL A 160 57.76 17.30 -74.95
C VAL A 160 58.96 16.76 -75.71
N TYR A 161 58.88 16.76 -77.03
CA TYR A 161 59.98 16.39 -77.92
C TYR A 161 60.59 17.64 -78.52
N SER A 162 61.90 17.81 -78.37
CA SER A 162 62.66 18.85 -79.07
C SER A 162 63.82 18.19 -79.80
N LYS A 163 64.14 18.70 -80.99
CA LYS A 163 65.24 18.20 -81.80
C LYS A 163 65.90 19.35 -82.53
N ILE A 164 67.10 19.68 -82.08
CA ILE A 164 68.06 20.48 -82.85
C ILE A 164 68.58 19.57 -83.97
N PHE A 165 68.15 19.84 -85.21
CA PHE A 165 68.90 19.37 -86.39
C PHE A 165 70.24 20.13 -86.45
N SER A 166 71.25 19.59 -87.14
CA SER A 166 72.62 20.12 -87.09
C SER A 166 72.80 21.55 -87.60
N ASP A 167 71.80 22.12 -88.27
CA ASP A 167 71.81 23.49 -88.78
C ASP A 167 70.58 24.25 -88.20
N ASP A 168 70.80 25.19 -87.27
CA ASP A 168 69.95 26.32 -86.83
C ASP A 168 68.41 26.19 -86.98
N THR A 169 67.82 25.08 -86.57
CA THR A 169 66.37 24.82 -86.71
C THR A 169 65.75 24.29 -85.41
N ASN A 170 65.33 25.23 -84.55
CA ASN A 170 64.64 24.94 -83.29
C ASN A 170 63.18 24.49 -83.55
N THR A 171 62.99 23.22 -83.85
CA THR A 171 61.66 22.59 -83.92
C THR A 171 61.30 21.88 -82.62
N HIS A 172 60.13 22.20 -82.06
CA HIS A 172 59.59 21.61 -80.84
C HIS A 172 58.17 21.11 -81.09
N GLU A 173 57.87 19.90 -80.62
CA GLU A 173 56.58 19.22 -80.76
C GLU A 173 56.23 18.58 -79.41
N GLY A 174 55.11 18.94 -78.79
CA GLY A 174 54.79 18.48 -77.43
C GLY A 174 53.31 18.52 -77.10
N ILE A 175 52.93 17.76 -76.07
CA ILE A 175 51.54 17.61 -75.63
C ILE A 175 51.49 17.71 -74.10
N ALA A 176 50.79 18.75 -73.63
CA ALA A 176 50.38 18.92 -72.24
C ALA A 176 48.93 18.46 -72.04
N TRP A 177 48.55 18.21 -70.81
CA TRP A 177 47.16 18.08 -70.40
C TRP A 177 46.98 18.72 -69.02
N ASP A 178 45.74 18.99 -68.64
CA ASP A 178 45.37 19.45 -67.31
C ASP A 178 43.89 19.12 -67.07
N TYR A 179 43.36 19.41 -65.88
CA TYR A 179 41.92 19.32 -65.62
C TYR A 179 41.43 20.39 -64.66
N GLN A 180 40.14 20.73 -64.77
CA GLN A 180 39.44 21.51 -63.77
C GLN A 180 38.03 20.98 -63.54
N VAL A 181 37.46 21.31 -62.38
CA VAL A 181 36.05 21.08 -62.11
C VAL A 181 35.32 22.40 -61.92
N SER A 182 34.27 22.61 -62.70
CA SER A 182 33.37 23.77 -62.59
C SER A 182 31.93 23.29 -62.60
N GLY A 183 31.19 23.61 -61.54
CA GLY A 183 29.93 22.95 -61.23
C GLY A 183 30.12 21.42 -61.16
N ASN A 184 29.20 20.67 -61.77
CA ASN A 184 29.24 19.21 -61.84
C ASN A 184 30.07 18.67 -63.02
N MET A 185 30.88 19.50 -63.70
CA MET A 185 31.62 19.11 -64.90
C MET A 185 33.12 19.03 -64.62
N PHE A 186 33.69 17.84 -64.82
CA PHE A 186 35.13 17.61 -64.92
C PHE A 186 35.56 17.84 -66.37
N TYR A 187 36.37 18.88 -66.61
CA TYR A 187 36.93 19.19 -67.91
C TYR A 187 38.37 18.71 -67.95
N PHE A 188 38.67 17.77 -68.85
CA PHE A 188 40.03 17.36 -69.17
C PHE A 188 40.51 18.14 -70.40
N TYR A 189 41.60 18.87 -70.24
CA TYR A 189 42.21 19.69 -71.29
C TYR A 189 43.42 18.99 -71.88
N VAL A 190 43.60 19.09 -73.19
CA VAL A 190 44.81 18.64 -73.89
C VAL A 190 45.32 19.75 -74.77
N TYR A 191 46.60 20.08 -74.66
CA TYR A 191 47.23 21.17 -75.39
C TYR A 191 48.29 20.60 -76.31
N ILE A 192 48.07 20.68 -77.62
CA ILE A 192 49.09 20.38 -78.62
C ILE A 192 49.95 21.63 -78.80
N VAL A 193 51.27 21.49 -78.71
CA VAL A 193 52.26 22.56 -78.71
C VAL A 193 53.22 22.32 -79.87
N VAL A 194 53.29 23.26 -80.81
CA VAL A 194 54.15 23.15 -82.00
C VAL A 194 54.90 24.46 -82.25
N VAL A 195 56.20 24.36 -82.49
CA VAL A 195 57.10 25.48 -82.77
C VAL A 195 58.00 25.12 -83.94
N ALA A 196 58.02 25.94 -84.99
CA ALA A 196 58.86 25.75 -86.18
C ALA A 196 59.88 26.89 -86.34
N GLY A 197 61.07 26.74 -85.75
CA GLY A 197 62.18 27.68 -85.87
C GLY A 197 63.08 27.46 -87.10
N GLY A 198 63.85 28.49 -87.46
CA GLY A 198 64.83 28.51 -88.55
C GLY A 198 64.78 29.82 -89.33
N ASN A 199 65.94 30.41 -89.67
CA ASN A 199 65.99 31.72 -90.35
C ASN A 199 65.77 31.63 -91.87
N ASP A 200 66.42 30.69 -92.56
CA ASP A 200 66.52 30.72 -94.04
C ASP A 200 65.98 29.47 -94.75
N LYS A 201 65.27 28.57 -94.05
CA LYS A 201 64.65 27.36 -94.64
C LYS A 201 63.21 27.19 -94.12
N PRO A 202 62.23 26.81 -94.97
CA PRO A 202 60.85 26.59 -94.54
C PRO A 202 60.72 25.28 -93.74
N THR A 203 60.87 25.37 -92.42
CA THR A 203 60.58 24.27 -91.48
C THR A 203 59.08 24.14 -91.23
N SER A 204 58.67 22.92 -90.85
CA SER A 204 57.31 22.59 -90.42
C SER A 204 57.35 21.62 -89.24
N ALA A 205 56.65 21.98 -88.18
CA ALA A 205 56.46 21.16 -86.99
C ALA A 205 54.98 20.80 -86.86
N GLY A 206 54.68 19.58 -86.42
CA GLY A 206 53.32 19.09 -86.28
C GLY A 206 53.21 17.96 -85.27
N ALA A 207 52.18 18.02 -84.43
CA ALA A 207 51.88 16.99 -83.45
C ALA A 207 50.39 16.70 -83.47
N GLY A 208 50.02 15.49 -83.06
CA GLY A 208 48.63 15.06 -83.01
C GLY A 208 48.32 14.22 -81.79
N VAL A 209 47.07 14.29 -81.34
CA VAL A 209 46.56 13.49 -80.21
C VAL A 209 45.22 12.83 -80.54
N ASN A 210 45.04 11.62 -80.04
CA ASN A 210 43.75 10.97 -79.88
C ASN A 210 43.65 10.47 -78.43
N ILE A 211 42.75 11.04 -77.62
CA ILE A 211 42.41 10.49 -76.31
C ILE A 211 41.32 9.45 -76.53
N LYS A 212 41.65 8.16 -76.39
CA LYS A 212 40.71 7.05 -76.60
C LYS A 212 39.74 6.92 -75.44
N SER A 213 40.27 6.99 -74.21
CA SER A 213 39.45 6.90 -73.00
C SER A 213 40.08 7.53 -71.76
N LEU A 214 39.21 7.82 -70.79
CA LEU A 214 39.53 8.26 -69.43
C LEU A 214 38.84 7.31 -68.43
N THR A 215 39.61 6.54 -67.68
CA THR A 215 39.11 5.61 -66.64
C THR A 215 39.31 6.19 -65.26
N PHE A 216 38.24 6.41 -64.51
CA PHE A 216 38.29 6.92 -63.14
C PHE A 216 38.27 5.73 -62.17
N ASN A 217 39.40 5.48 -61.50
CA ASN A 217 39.52 4.35 -60.58
C ASN A 217 38.90 4.73 -59.23
N SER A 218 37.97 3.91 -58.75
CA SER A 218 37.37 4.06 -57.43
C SER A 218 38.19 3.36 -56.34
N ILE A 219 38.19 3.94 -55.14
CA ILE A 219 38.68 3.29 -53.90
C ILE A 219 37.55 2.77 -52.99
N HIS A 220 36.29 2.83 -53.44
CA HIS A 220 35.15 2.33 -52.68
C HIS A 220 35.08 0.79 -52.71
N ASP A 221 35.00 0.16 -51.54
CA ASP A 221 34.93 -1.30 -51.39
C ASP A 221 33.70 -1.69 -50.56
N ALA A 222 32.68 -2.19 -51.26
CA ALA A 222 31.41 -2.61 -50.66
C ALA A 222 31.57 -3.84 -49.74
N ASN A 223 32.53 -4.74 -50.02
CA ASN A 223 32.79 -5.90 -49.18
C ASN A 223 33.46 -5.49 -47.86
N LYS A 224 34.40 -4.55 -47.91
CA LYS A 224 35.00 -3.94 -46.71
C LYS A 224 33.96 -3.21 -45.87
N LEU A 225 32.97 -2.56 -46.49
CA LEU A 225 31.85 -1.94 -45.77
C LEU A 225 30.92 -2.98 -45.13
N LYS A 226 30.51 -4.01 -45.89
CA LYS A 226 29.72 -5.15 -45.40
C LYS A 226 30.41 -5.84 -44.22
N ASN A 227 31.74 -6.00 -44.28
CA ASN A 227 32.54 -6.59 -43.22
C ASN A 227 32.66 -5.70 -41.96
N LYS A 228 32.78 -4.36 -42.11
CA LYS A 228 32.67 -3.43 -40.96
C LYS A 228 31.30 -3.57 -40.26
N LEU A 229 30.22 -3.49 -41.03
CA LEU A 229 28.86 -3.58 -40.52
C LEU A 229 28.62 -4.93 -39.82
N ASN A 230 29.08 -6.03 -40.41
CA ASN A 230 29.01 -7.36 -39.79
C ASN A 230 29.82 -7.44 -38.48
N ALA A 231 31.04 -6.91 -38.46
CA ALA A 231 31.90 -6.89 -37.26
C ALA A 231 31.35 -6.00 -36.11
N ALA A 232 30.49 -5.03 -36.42
CA ALA A 232 29.78 -4.24 -35.41
C ALA A 232 28.47 -4.94 -34.98
N LEU A 233 27.62 -5.29 -35.95
CA LEU A 233 26.28 -5.83 -35.72
C LEU A 233 26.25 -7.28 -35.25
N SER A 234 27.36 -8.04 -35.29
CA SER A 234 27.43 -9.38 -34.70
C SER A 234 27.71 -9.38 -33.19
N LYS A 235 28.06 -8.23 -32.61
CA LYS A 235 28.23 -8.07 -31.16
C LYS A 235 26.85 -8.03 -30.48
N THR A 236 26.77 -8.52 -29.25
CA THR A 236 25.55 -8.40 -28.44
C THR A 236 25.25 -6.93 -28.14
N LEU A 237 24.03 -6.50 -28.43
CA LEU A 237 23.47 -5.25 -27.93
C LEU A 237 22.83 -5.52 -26.56
N ASP A 238 23.41 -4.95 -25.49
CA ASP A 238 22.69 -4.79 -24.22
C ASP A 238 21.66 -3.66 -24.37
N PHE A 239 20.40 -3.92 -24.00
CA PHE A 239 19.31 -2.94 -24.01
C PHE A 239 18.59 -2.97 -22.66
N THR A 240 18.24 -1.80 -22.11
CA THR A 240 17.53 -1.68 -20.83
C THR A 240 16.11 -1.21 -21.07
N SER A 241 15.12 -2.00 -20.65
CA SER A 241 13.69 -1.75 -20.88
C SER A 241 12.95 -1.38 -19.59
N ASP A 242 12.17 -0.31 -19.65
CA ASP A 242 11.15 0.07 -18.65
C ASP A 242 9.81 -0.68 -18.85
N TYR A 243 9.71 -1.55 -19.88
CA TYR A 243 8.45 -2.02 -20.45
C TYR A 243 8.26 -3.53 -20.38
N SER A 244 9.24 -4.32 -20.83
CA SER A 244 9.27 -5.79 -20.70
C SER A 244 10.60 -6.38 -21.19
N GLY A 245 10.85 -7.65 -20.85
CA GLY A 245 11.99 -8.42 -21.35
C GLY A 245 11.87 -8.90 -22.79
N SER A 246 10.81 -8.53 -23.54
CA SER A 246 10.49 -9.02 -24.88
C SER A 246 11.02 -8.12 -26.00
N LEU A 247 11.62 -8.73 -27.01
CA LEU A 247 12.07 -8.08 -28.25
C LEU A 247 10.92 -7.75 -29.19
N THR A 248 9.74 -8.34 -28.98
CA THR A 248 8.54 -8.15 -29.81
C THR A 248 7.50 -7.21 -29.19
N ASP A 249 7.77 -6.68 -27.99
CA ASP A 249 6.97 -5.63 -27.37
C ASP A 249 7.01 -4.33 -28.18
N ALA A 250 5.85 -3.84 -28.61
CA ALA A 250 5.74 -2.62 -29.40
C ALA A 250 6.37 -1.39 -28.73
N ARG A 251 6.46 -1.36 -27.39
CA ARG A 251 7.07 -0.26 -26.62
C ARG A 251 8.60 -0.29 -26.63
N ASN A 252 9.20 -1.48 -26.80
CA ASN A 252 10.64 -1.65 -27.01
C ASN A 252 11.04 -1.40 -28.48
N ILE A 253 10.08 -1.45 -29.41
CA ILE A 253 10.27 -1.19 -30.85
C ILE A 253 9.97 0.29 -31.20
N ASN A 254 9.10 0.96 -30.44
CA ASN A 254 8.73 2.35 -30.63
C ASN A 254 8.44 2.97 -29.25
N ASP A 255 9.41 3.70 -28.71
CA ASP A 255 9.38 4.28 -27.37
C ASP A 255 8.21 5.27 -27.21
N PRO A 256 7.18 4.97 -26.39
CA PRO A 256 6.04 5.85 -26.19
C PRO A 256 6.37 7.16 -25.45
N SER A 257 7.57 7.27 -24.85
CA SER A 257 8.04 8.51 -24.21
C SER A 257 8.65 9.52 -25.20
N GLY A 258 9.01 9.08 -26.42
CA GLY A 258 9.63 9.91 -27.44
C GLY A 258 11.06 10.37 -27.10
N GLN A 259 11.81 9.58 -26.34
CA GLN A 259 13.22 9.83 -25.99
C GLN A 259 14.19 8.97 -26.83
N ASP A 260 13.68 8.37 -27.91
CA ASP A 260 14.39 7.45 -28.81
C ASP A 260 15.09 6.28 -28.07
N ASN A 261 14.52 5.82 -26.94
CA ASN A 261 15.02 4.67 -26.17
C ASN A 261 14.45 3.34 -26.69
N ASP A 262 14.46 3.15 -28.01
CA ASP A 262 13.93 1.98 -28.70
C ASP A 262 15.02 1.18 -29.45
N LEU A 263 14.73 -0.11 -29.68
CA LEU A 263 15.66 -1.04 -30.33
C LEU A 263 16.01 -0.64 -31.78
N PRO A 264 15.06 -0.25 -32.66
CA PRO A 264 15.39 0.32 -33.97
C PRO A 264 16.33 1.52 -33.92
N THR A 265 16.15 2.46 -33.00
CA THR A 265 17.06 3.59 -32.82
C THR A 265 18.44 3.08 -32.45
N LYS A 266 18.59 2.27 -31.39
CA LYS A 266 19.92 1.79 -30.94
C LYS A 266 20.67 1.01 -32.02
N LEU A 267 19.96 0.19 -32.82
CA LEU A 267 20.54 -0.46 -34.00
C LEU A 267 20.99 0.55 -35.07
N ASN A 268 20.17 1.58 -35.36
CA ASN A 268 20.53 2.64 -36.29
C ASN A 268 21.68 3.52 -35.78
N GLU A 269 21.89 3.68 -34.47
CA GLU A 269 23.05 4.39 -33.91
C GLU A 269 24.35 3.66 -34.23
N ILE A 270 24.38 2.32 -34.06
CA ILE A 270 25.53 1.47 -34.44
C ILE A 270 25.80 1.58 -35.94
N ILE A 271 24.76 1.49 -36.77
CA ILE A 271 24.89 1.56 -38.24
C ILE A 271 25.39 2.94 -38.68
N ARG A 272 24.87 4.02 -38.07
CA ARG A 272 25.31 5.42 -38.28
C ARG A 272 26.76 5.62 -37.89
N GLU A 273 27.23 5.02 -36.78
CA GLU A 273 28.64 5.11 -36.37
C GLU A 273 29.58 4.45 -37.40
N GLN A 274 29.25 3.26 -37.90
CA GLN A 274 30.12 2.54 -38.85
C GLN A 274 30.15 3.16 -40.26
N LEU A 275 29.08 3.85 -40.66
CA LEU A 275 28.93 4.55 -41.94
C LEU A 275 29.41 6.01 -41.88
N GLY A 276 29.36 6.65 -40.71
CA GLY A 276 29.72 8.06 -40.54
C GLY A 276 28.98 8.97 -41.54
N ASN A 277 29.76 9.74 -42.31
CA ASN A 277 29.23 10.65 -43.33
C ASN A 277 28.41 9.94 -44.42
N GLU A 278 28.65 8.65 -44.68
CA GLU A 278 27.92 7.88 -45.69
C GLU A 278 26.49 7.52 -45.25
N TYR A 279 26.18 7.60 -43.94
CA TYR A 279 24.89 7.16 -43.39
C TYR A 279 23.69 7.82 -44.07
N SER A 280 23.78 9.12 -44.39
CA SER A 280 22.71 9.85 -45.09
C SER A 280 22.39 9.27 -46.47
N SER A 281 23.39 8.73 -47.17
CA SER A 281 23.25 8.10 -48.48
C SER A 281 22.72 6.66 -48.35
N TRP A 282 23.17 5.92 -47.33
CA TRP A 282 22.75 4.53 -47.09
C TRP A 282 21.39 4.38 -46.39
N LYS A 283 20.93 5.38 -45.61
CA LYS A 283 19.74 5.26 -44.74
C LYS A 283 18.48 4.75 -45.44
N ASN A 284 18.26 5.11 -46.70
CA ASN A 284 17.06 4.71 -47.45
C ASN A 284 17.07 3.24 -47.90
N PHE A 285 18.21 2.53 -47.78
CA PHE A 285 18.37 1.12 -48.13
C PHE A 285 18.30 0.19 -46.91
N ILE A 286 18.39 0.75 -45.70
CA ILE A 286 18.20 0.04 -44.43
C ILE A 286 16.70 -0.16 -44.23
N LEU A 287 16.26 -1.41 -44.13
CA LEU A 287 14.88 -1.73 -43.76
C LEU A 287 14.70 -1.69 -42.24
N PRO A 288 13.46 -1.46 -41.73
CA PRO A 288 13.15 -1.63 -40.32
C PRO A 288 13.60 -3.02 -39.82
N PRO A 289 14.36 -3.11 -38.71
CA PRO A 289 14.80 -4.39 -38.18
C PRO A 289 13.62 -5.29 -37.78
N ALA A 290 13.75 -6.59 -38.05
CA ALA A 290 12.80 -7.59 -37.57
C ALA A 290 13.32 -8.21 -36.26
N PHE A 291 12.45 -8.41 -35.28
CA PHE A 291 12.82 -8.88 -33.94
C PHE A 291 12.27 -10.28 -33.64
N SER A 292 13.04 -11.10 -32.92
CA SER A 292 12.63 -12.46 -32.53
C SER A 292 13.05 -12.80 -31.11
N ASP A 293 12.05 -12.99 -30.25
CA ASP A 293 12.27 -13.47 -28.87
C ASP A 293 12.80 -14.90 -28.84
N GLN A 294 12.32 -15.78 -29.73
CA GLN A 294 12.74 -17.19 -29.77
C GLN A 294 14.24 -17.35 -30.08
N THR A 295 14.83 -16.45 -30.85
CA THR A 295 16.27 -16.49 -31.21
C THR A 295 17.12 -15.43 -30.49
N ARG A 296 16.48 -14.59 -29.66
CA ARG A 296 17.06 -13.41 -28.98
C ARG A 296 17.92 -12.53 -29.88
N LYS A 297 17.39 -12.22 -31.07
CA LYS A 297 18.08 -11.48 -32.14
C LYS A 297 17.19 -10.43 -32.81
N ALA A 298 17.84 -9.41 -33.35
CA ALA A 298 17.31 -8.62 -34.47
C ALA A 298 17.96 -9.05 -35.79
N THR A 299 17.16 -8.97 -36.86
CA THR A 299 17.60 -9.13 -38.24
C THR A 299 17.52 -7.78 -38.93
N THR A 300 18.67 -7.15 -39.15
CA THR A 300 18.80 -5.92 -39.94
C THR A 300 19.05 -6.29 -41.40
N LEU A 301 18.22 -5.79 -42.31
CA LEU A 301 18.37 -6.00 -43.76
C LEU A 301 18.71 -4.69 -44.46
N ILE A 302 19.81 -4.64 -45.20
CA ILE A 302 20.10 -3.59 -46.17
C ILE A 302 19.83 -4.15 -47.56
N LYS A 303 18.92 -3.54 -48.33
CA LYS A 303 18.53 -4.01 -49.66
C LYS A 303 18.75 -2.92 -50.70
N PHE A 304 19.49 -3.23 -51.75
CA PHE A 304 19.82 -2.28 -52.82
C PHE A 304 19.99 -2.98 -54.17
N ARG A 305 20.10 -2.19 -55.23
CA ARG A 305 20.58 -2.68 -56.54
C ARG A 305 22.03 -2.27 -56.72
N ASP A 306 22.86 -3.25 -57.05
CA ASP A 306 24.27 -3.06 -57.37
C ASP A 306 24.42 -2.38 -58.75
N PRO A 307 25.29 -1.35 -58.89
CA PRO A 307 25.38 -0.55 -60.12
C PRO A 307 26.20 -1.20 -61.26
N GLU A 308 27.04 -2.20 -60.96
CA GLU A 308 27.87 -2.90 -61.97
C GLU A 308 27.11 -4.09 -62.55
N THR A 309 26.55 -4.94 -61.68
CA THR A 309 25.87 -6.19 -62.03
C THR A 309 24.38 -6.00 -62.32
N THR A 310 23.78 -4.90 -61.88
CA THR A 310 22.33 -4.62 -61.85
C THR A 310 21.48 -5.58 -61.02
N GLN A 311 22.11 -6.50 -60.28
CA GLN A 311 21.42 -7.48 -59.43
C GLN A 311 20.95 -6.84 -58.10
N GLN A 312 19.98 -7.48 -57.45
CA GLN A 312 19.52 -7.06 -56.13
C GLN A 312 20.39 -7.71 -55.05
N GLU A 313 21.17 -6.90 -54.34
CA GLU A 313 21.89 -7.32 -53.15
C GLU A 313 20.96 -7.24 -51.92
N VAL A 314 21.13 -8.22 -51.03
CA VAL A 314 20.52 -8.24 -49.70
C VAL A 314 21.62 -8.56 -48.71
N TRP A 315 21.94 -7.60 -47.84
CA TRP A 315 22.86 -7.81 -46.73
C TRP A 315 22.03 -8.05 -45.47
N GLU A 316 22.16 -9.25 -44.92
CA GLU A 316 21.54 -9.65 -43.67
C GLU A 316 22.56 -9.61 -42.54
N PHE A 317 22.21 -8.95 -41.44
CA PHE A 317 23.00 -8.88 -40.23
C PHE A 317 22.15 -9.35 -39.05
N LEU A 318 22.66 -10.33 -38.30
CA LEU A 318 21.98 -10.93 -37.14
C LEU A 318 22.62 -10.42 -35.84
N THR A 319 21.97 -9.48 -35.18
CA THR A 319 22.45 -8.88 -33.92
C THR A 319 21.84 -9.60 -32.73
N PRO A 320 22.64 -10.27 -31.87
CA PRO A 320 22.17 -10.77 -30.58
C PRO A 320 21.74 -9.61 -29.69
N ILE A 321 20.60 -9.72 -29.00
CA ILE A 321 20.12 -8.67 -28.09
C ILE A 321 19.86 -9.25 -26.70
N ASN A 322 20.49 -8.63 -25.71
CA ASN A 322 20.30 -8.92 -24.30
C ASN A 322 19.44 -7.81 -23.67
N ILE A 323 18.12 -8.04 -23.55
CA ILE A 323 17.26 -7.13 -22.78
C ILE A 323 17.48 -7.38 -21.29
N ARG A 324 17.84 -6.31 -20.58
CA ARG A 324 17.76 -6.18 -19.12
C ARG A 324 16.52 -5.35 -18.77
N LEU A 325 15.96 -5.60 -17.60
CA LEU A 325 14.86 -4.79 -17.07
C LEU A 325 15.45 -3.60 -16.32
N SER A 326 14.73 -2.47 -16.27
CA SER A 326 15.15 -1.31 -15.49
C SER A 326 14.55 -1.34 -14.07
N SER A 327 15.09 -0.49 -13.19
CA SER A 327 14.44 -0.11 -11.93
C SER A 327 13.02 0.41 -12.16
N GLY A 328 12.82 1.21 -13.22
CA GLY A 328 11.51 1.74 -13.63
C GLY A 328 10.49 0.66 -13.99
N TYR A 329 10.93 -0.43 -14.63
CA TYR A 329 10.08 -1.61 -14.88
C TYR A 329 9.63 -2.25 -13.56
N TRP A 330 10.57 -2.59 -12.68
CA TRP A 330 10.25 -3.27 -11.41
C TRP A 330 9.34 -2.43 -10.51
N VAL A 331 9.61 -1.13 -10.39
CA VAL A 331 8.75 -0.15 -9.69
C VAL A 331 7.32 -0.13 -10.27
N ASN A 332 7.18 -0.21 -11.59
CA ASN A 332 5.90 -0.21 -12.28
C ASN A 332 5.14 -1.53 -12.07
N GLU A 333 5.83 -2.68 -12.09
CA GLU A 333 5.20 -3.99 -11.82
C GLU A 333 4.85 -4.19 -10.33
N ILE A 334 5.64 -3.65 -9.40
CA ILE A 334 5.31 -3.66 -7.97
C ILE A 334 4.07 -2.79 -7.71
N SER A 335 4.05 -1.54 -8.21
CA SER A 335 2.96 -0.60 -7.93
C SER A 335 1.58 -1.05 -8.46
N LYS A 336 1.53 -1.85 -9.54
CA LYS A 336 0.29 -2.47 -10.06
C LYS A 336 -0.31 -3.55 -9.17
N ARG A 337 0.54 -4.24 -8.39
CA ARG A 337 0.16 -5.39 -7.54
C ARG A 337 -0.03 -5.00 -6.07
N LEU A 338 0.26 -3.75 -5.72
CA LEU A 338 -0.11 -3.15 -4.45
C LEU A 338 -1.58 -2.71 -4.50
N HIS A 339 -2.40 -3.27 -3.63
CA HIS A 339 -3.81 -2.97 -3.51
C HIS A 339 -4.08 -2.35 -2.14
N ILE A 340 -4.36 -1.05 -2.14
CA ILE A 340 -4.84 -0.33 -0.96
C ILE A 340 -6.37 -0.41 -0.96
N ILE A 341 -6.94 -0.85 0.16
CA ILE A 341 -8.38 -1.14 0.33
C ILE A 341 -8.92 -0.20 1.41
N PRO A 342 -9.54 0.93 1.02
CA PRO A 342 -10.02 1.92 1.98
C PRO A 342 -11.22 1.40 2.77
N GLY A 343 -11.34 1.85 4.02
CA GLY A 343 -12.54 1.63 4.84
C GLY A 343 -13.75 2.41 4.34
N LYS A 344 -14.67 2.71 5.27
CA LYS A 344 -15.89 3.46 5.00
C LYS A 344 -16.05 4.64 5.95
N ILE A 345 -16.58 5.74 5.45
CA ILE A 345 -16.96 6.93 6.24
C ILE A 345 -18.43 7.26 6.00
N VAL A 346 -19.09 7.91 6.95
CA VAL A 346 -20.51 8.31 6.80
C VAL A 346 -20.70 9.21 5.56
N ASP A 347 -21.82 9.06 4.84
CA ASP A 347 -22.18 9.99 3.76
C ASP A 347 -22.27 11.42 4.33
N LYS A 348 -21.39 12.29 3.83
CA LYS A 348 -21.19 13.68 4.27
C LYS A 348 -22.41 14.60 4.06
N ASN A 349 -23.50 14.07 3.49
CA ASN A 349 -24.76 14.77 3.23
C ASN A 349 -25.93 14.22 4.06
N ASP A 350 -25.94 12.93 4.40
CA ASP A 350 -27.04 12.27 5.11
C ASP A 350 -26.68 10.88 5.65
N SER A 351 -26.57 10.73 6.98
CA SER A 351 -26.24 9.47 7.64
C SER A 351 -27.16 8.29 7.27
N THR A 352 -28.43 8.54 6.90
CA THR A 352 -29.37 7.46 6.55
C THR A 352 -29.13 6.82 5.18
N LYS A 353 -28.17 7.33 4.39
CA LYS A 353 -27.64 6.66 3.19
C LYS A 353 -26.53 5.64 3.51
N GLY A 354 -26.16 5.52 4.79
CA GLY A 354 -25.09 4.67 5.27
C GLY A 354 -23.70 5.28 5.04
N MET A 355 -22.75 4.44 4.64
CA MET A 355 -21.33 4.81 4.54
C MET A 355 -20.79 4.63 3.12
N VAL A 356 -19.94 5.57 2.71
CA VAL A 356 -19.26 5.64 1.41
C VAL A 356 -17.80 5.23 1.56
N THR A 357 -17.10 4.95 0.45
CA THR A 357 -15.65 4.71 0.47
C THR A 357 -14.90 5.94 0.97
N ASP A 358 -13.89 5.69 1.80
CA ASP A 358 -12.95 6.71 2.26
C ASP A 358 -11.90 6.98 1.17
N GLU A 359 -12.24 7.85 0.21
CA GLU A 359 -11.37 8.18 -0.92
C GLU A 359 -10.13 8.98 -0.45
N PRO A 360 -8.90 8.63 -0.88
CA PRO A 360 -7.67 9.20 -0.33
C PRO A 360 -7.46 10.68 -0.65
N GLU A 361 -7.07 11.45 0.36
CA GLU A 361 -6.49 12.78 0.17
C GLU A 361 -4.99 12.66 -0.16
N THR A 362 -4.57 13.14 -1.32
CA THR A 362 -3.15 13.12 -1.71
C THR A 362 -2.39 14.26 -1.03
N LEU A 363 -1.50 13.94 -0.09
CA LEU A 363 -0.64 14.90 0.60
C LEU A 363 0.68 15.16 -0.15
N VAL A 364 1.21 14.13 -0.82
CA VAL A 364 2.40 14.22 -1.69
C VAL A 364 2.16 13.36 -2.93
N PRO A 365 2.32 13.88 -4.16
CA PRO A 365 2.12 13.08 -5.36
C PRO A 365 3.22 12.01 -5.56
N PRO A 366 2.96 10.98 -6.39
CA PRO A 366 3.96 9.99 -6.76
C PRO A 366 5.22 10.62 -7.41
N ASN A 367 6.37 9.97 -7.22
CA ASN A 367 7.63 10.32 -7.88
C ASN A 367 8.34 9.05 -8.37
N ILE A 368 8.08 8.70 -9.64
CA ILE A 368 8.58 7.49 -10.31
C ILE A 368 10.13 7.46 -10.30
N ALA A 369 10.78 8.61 -10.49
CA ALA A 369 12.25 8.73 -10.48
C ALA A 369 12.89 8.57 -9.07
N LYS A 370 12.08 8.32 -8.04
CA LYS A 370 12.49 7.96 -6.67
C LYS A 370 11.81 6.68 -6.16
N SER A 371 11.18 5.91 -7.06
CA SER A 371 10.42 4.71 -6.70
C SER A 371 9.32 4.96 -5.65
N TYR A 372 8.75 6.16 -5.64
CA TYR A 372 7.85 6.63 -4.58
C TYR A 372 6.41 6.72 -5.07
N GLY A 373 5.52 5.97 -4.43
CA GLY A 373 4.08 5.91 -4.73
C GLY A 373 3.29 7.13 -4.28
N GLY A 374 3.87 8.04 -3.50
CA GLY A 374 3.18 9.22 -2.94
C GLY A 374 2.87 9.08 -1.45
N LYS A 375 2.17 10.08 -0.91
CA LYS A 375 1.66 10.11 0.47
C LYS A 375 0.17 10.41 0.48
N TYR A 376 -0.60 9.56 1.14
CA TYR A 376 -2.06 9.61 1.17
C TYR A 376 -2.60 9.66 2.60
N ARG A 377 -3.65 10.44 2.84
CA ARG A 377 -4.43 10.43 4.09
C ARG A 377 -5.77 9.75 3.87
N TYR A 378 -6.11 8.91 4.83
CA TYR A 378 -7.41 8.28 5.06
C TYR A 378 -7.92 8.69 6.46
N TYR A 379 -9.21 8.54 6.69
CA TYR A 379 -9.93 8.98 7.89
C TYR A 379 -10.54 7.82 8.70
N THR A 380 -10.25 6.59 8.29
CA THR A 380 -10.59 5.33 8.97
C THR A 380 -9.55 4.25 8.63
N SER A 381 -9.71 3.04 9.18
CA SER A 381 -8.81 1.90 8.95
C SER A 381 -8.65 1.58 7.45
N VAL A 382 -7.46 1.12 7.04
CA VAL A 382 -7.13 0.79 5.66
C VAL A 382 -6.55 -0.61 5.58
N GLY A 383 -7.07 -1.44 4.67
CA GLY A 383 -6.43 -2.70 4.30
C GLY A 383 -5.32 -2.45 3.27
N MET A 384 -4.23 -3.21 3.37
CA MET A 384 -3.18 -3.26 2.35
C MET A 384 -2.95 -4.72 1.98
N GLU A 385 -2.93 -4.99 0.67
CA GLU A 385 -2.59 -6.27 0.09
C GLU A 385 -1.50 -6.09 -0.97
N PHE A 386 -0.58 -7.05 -1.10
CA PHE A 386 0.36 -7.10 -2.21
C PHE A 386 0.48 -8.52 -2.75
N ASP A 387 0.15 -8.70 -4.02
CA ASP A 387 0.29 -9.97 -4.73
C ASP A 387 1.73 -10.11 -5.24
N ALA A 388 2.58 -10.80 -4.48
CA ALA A 388 3.97 -11.05 -4.87
C ALA A 388 4.04 -12.03 -6.05
N LEU A 389 5.16 -12.02 -6.76
CA LEU A 389 5.44 -12.96 -7.84
C LEU A 389 5.33 -14.40 -7.32
N LYS A 390 4.84 -15.32 -8.15
CA LYS A 390 4.80 -16.73 -7.77
C LYS A 390 6.22 -17.27 -7.65
N GLN A 391 6.47 -17.98 -6.55
CA GLN A 391 7.64 -18.84 -6.40
C GLN A 391 7.76 -19.78 -7.62
N ALA A 392 8.97 -19.94 -8.17
CA ALA A 392 9.19 -20.80 -9.33
C ALA A 392 9.16 -22.29 -8.94
N ASP A 393 8.81 -23.15 -9.90
CA ASP A 393 8.67 -24.60 -9.70
C ASP A 393 9.98 -25.32 -9.28
N ASP A 394 11.13 -24.62 -9.34
CA ASP A 394 12.44 -25.12 -8.88
C ASP A 394 12.69 -24.94 -7.37
N GLY A 395 11.77 -24.27 -6.65
CA GLY A 395 11.87 -24.04 -5.21
C GLY A 395 12.82 -22.90 -4.80
N THR A 396 13.24 -22.04 -5.75
CA THR A 396 13.93 -20.77 -5.42
C THR A 396 13.12 -19.92 -4.45
N ILE A 397 13.78 -19.10 -3.63
CA ILE A 397 13.12 -18.19 -2.68
C ILE A 397 12.40 -17.10 -3.49
N ASN A 398 11.20 -16.70 -3.06
CA ASN A 398 10.48 -15.57 -3.65
C ASN A 398 11.34 -14.29 -3.49
N PRO A 399 11.68 -13.56 -4.57
CA PRO A 399 12.53 -12.37 -4.48
C PRO A 399 11.84 -11.17 -3.83
N GLU A 400 10.53 -11.23 -3.57
CA GLU A 400 9.75 -10.09 -3.07
C GLU A 400 9.35 -10.22 -1.61
N TYR A 401 9.50 -9.13 -0.86
CA TYR A 401 9.00 -8.99 0.50
C TYR A 401 8.51 -7.57 0.81
N VAL A 402 7.65 -7.46 1.83
CA VAL A 402 7.05 -6.20 2.27
C VAL A 402 7.45 -5.92 3.72
N GLU A 403 7.84 -4.67 3.99
CA GLU A 403 7.97 -4.10 5.33
C GLU A 403 6.96 -2.96 5.51
N ILE A 404 6.44 -2.82 6.74
CA ILE A 404 5.65 -1.67 7.16
C ILE A 404 6.34 -1.04 8.37
N ASN A 405 6.74 0.23 8.25
CA ASN A 405 7.58 0.93 9.22
C ASN A 405 8.85 0.14 9.63
N GLY A 406 9.45 -0.57 8.66
CA GLY A 406 10.65 -1.41 8.89
C GLY A 406 10.38 -2.68 9.69
N GLN A 407 9.14 -3.19 9.71
CA GLN A 407 8.78 -4.51 10.26
C GLN A 407 8.22 -5.40 9.13
N PRO A 408 8.71 -6.65 8.95
CA PRO A 408 8.21 -7.55 7.91
C PRO A 408 6.71 -7.87 8.04
N VAL A 409 6.01 -7.91 6.91
CA VAL A 409 4.59 -8.26 6.82
C VAL A 409 4.43 -9.77 6.59
N SER A 410 3.41 -10.37 7.21
CA SER A 410 3.06 -11.78 7.02
C SER A 410 2.59 -12.06 5.58
N VAL A 411 2.95 -13.22 5.06
CA VAL A 411 2.61 -13.69 3.70
C VAL A 411 1.94 -15.07 3.74
N LEU A 412 0.92 -15.27 2.91
CA LEU A 412 0.27 -16.56 2.65
C LEU A 412 -0.01 -16.67 1.15
N ASP A 413 0.31 -17.81 0.52
CA ASP A 413 0.10 -18.07 -0.91
C ASP A 413 0.71 -17.01 -1.87
N ASN A 414 1.81 -16.37 -1.45
CA ASN A 414 2.48 -15.21 -2.07
C ASN A 414 1.71 -13.88 -1.97
N LYS A 415 0.62 -13.82 -1.19
CA LYS A 415 -0.10 -12.59 -0.86
C LYS A 415 0.33 -12.06 0.50
N PHE A 416 0.87 -10.85 0.52
CA PHE A 416 1.12 -10.09 1.75
C PHE A 416 -0.15 -9.33 2.12
N SER A 417 -0.49 -9.25 3.41
CA SER A 417 -1.70 -8.56 3.88
C SER A 417 -1.51 -7.90 5.25
N ALA A 418 -2.02 -6.68 5.40
CA ALA A 418 -1.98 -5.90 6.65
C ALA A 418 -3.19 -4.97 6.81
N THR A 419 -3.50 -4.62 8.06
CA THR A 419 -4.45 -3.54 8.40
C THR A 419 -3.70 -2.37 9.02
N LEU A 420 -4.01 -1.15 8.60
CA LEU A 420 -3.44 0.11 9.04
C LEU A 420 -4.50 0.87 9.85
N GLU A 421 -4.15 1.33 11.05
CA GLU A 421 -5.09 1.85 12.05
C GLU A 421 -4.55 3.13 12.73
N ASP A 422 -5.40 3.89 13.40
CA ASP A 422 -4.95 5.06 14.17
C ASP A 422 -4.63 4.68 15.63
N THR A 423 -3.42 4.17 15.87
CA THR A 423 -3.05 3.64 17.20
C THR A 423 -3.03 4.71 18.30
N ARG A 424 -3.08 6.01 17.94
CA ARG A 424 -3.19 7.13 18.89
C ARG A 424 -4.45 7.08 19.75
N ILE A 425 -5.52 6.44 19.27
CA ILE A 425 -6.77 6.26 20.04
C ILE A 425 -6.50 5.54 21.37
N ASN A 426 -5.50 4.64 21.42
CA ASN A 426 -5.09 3.93 22.64
C ASN A 426 -4.27 4.77 23.64
N GLY A 427 -3.86 6.00 23.28
CA GLY A 427 -3.07 6.89 24.16
C GLY A 427 -1.67 6.41 24.53
N LYS A 428 -1.21 5.27 24.00
CA LYS A 428 0.10 4.65 24.31
C LYS A 428 1.07 4.67 23.13
N ASN A 429 0.57 4.56 21.90
CA ASN A 429 1.36 4.52 20.67
C ASN A 429 1.01 5.75 19.81
N ASN A 430 2.02 6.46 19.31
CA ASN A 430 1.82 7.64 18.47
C ASN A 430 1.85 7.31 16.95
N GLN A 431 1.53 6.07 16.57
CA GLN A 431 1.62 5.62 15.18
C GLN A 431 0.27 5.78 14.47
N ASN A 432 0.22 6.76 13.55
CA ASN A 432 -0.83 6.96 12.56
C ASN A 432 -0.30 6.93 11.11
N THR A 433 1.03 6.91 10.94
CA THR A 433 1.72 7.00 9.66
C THR A 433 2.45 5.68 9.41
N TYR A 434 2.34 5.21 8.17
CA TYR A 434 2.79 3.91 7.71
C TYR A 434 3.61 4.09 6.44
N LEU A 435 4.93 3.91 6.55
CA LEU A 435 5.85 3.74 5.43
C LEU A 435 5.75 2.28 4.97
N ILE A 436 5.17 2.04 3.80
CA ILE A 436 5.04 0.71 3.20
C ILE A 436 6.15 0.58 2.17
N ASP A 437 7.09 -0.32 2.45
CA ASP A 437 8.27 -0.56 1.65
C ASP A 437 8.19 -1.97 1.05
N ILE A 438 8.21 -2.06 -0.28
CA ILE A 438 8.16 -3.31 -1.02
C ILE A 438 9.47 -3.47 -1.76
N TYR A 439 10.14 -4.60 -1.55
CA TYR A 439 11.46 -4.90 -2.08
C TYR A 439 11.36 -6.00 -3.15
N TYR A 440 12.24 -5.92 -4.15
CA TYR A 440 12.55 -7.00 -5.08
C TYR A 440 14.06 -7.23 -5.03
N GLU A 441 14.50 -8.36 -4.49
CA GLU A 441 15.91 -8.73 -4.36
C GLU A 441 16.17 -10.09 -5.02
N ASP A 442 16.95 -10.08 -6.11
CA ASP A 442 17.45 -11.30 -6.75
C ASP A 442 18.99 -11.23 -6.94
N ARG A 443 19.57 -12.04 -7.84
CA ARG A 443 21.03 -12.05 -8.09
C ARG A 443 21.51 -10.90 -8.99
N ALA A 444 20.61 -10.10 -9.55
CA ALA A 444 20.88 -9.09 -10.56
C ALA A 444 20.26 -7.71 -10.24
N TYR A 445 19.20 -7.66 -9.44
CA TYR A 445 18.45 -6.48 -9.07
C TYR A 445 18.24 -6.40 -7.55
N GLN A 446 18.27 -5.17 -7.03
CA GLN A 446 17.91 -4.83 -5.66
C GLN A 446 17.08 -3.54 -5.71
N GLU A 447 15.78 -3.70 -5.88
CA GLU A 447 14.84 -2.62 -6.13
C GLU A 447 13.90 -2.43 -4.94
N LYS A 448 13.49 -1.18 -4.71
CA LYS A 448 12.58 -0.81 -3.62
C LYS A 448 11.52 0.16 -4.14
N TYR A 449 10.27 -0.09 -3.78
CA TYR A 449 9.13 0.81 -3.97
C TYR A 449 8.56 1.22 -2.60
N THR A 450 8.26 2.50 -2.43
CA THR A 450 7.83 3.07 -1.15
C THR A 450 6.55 3.88 -1.30
N VAL A 451 5.54 3.67 -0.45
CA VAL A 451 4.36 4.54 -0.35
C VAL A 451 4.08 4.89 1.12
N GLU A 452 3.60 6.11 1.38
CA GLU A 452 3.21 6.53 2.73
C GLU A 452 1.70 6.63 2.88
N ILE A 453 1.16 5.98 3.90
CA ILE A 453 -0.27 6.03 4.27
C ILE A 453 -0.40 6.68 5.66
N VAL A 454 -1.34 7.63 5.81
CA VAL A 454 -1.67 8.30 7.07
C VAL A 454 -3.13 8.00 7.42
N ILE A 455 -3.39 7.59 8.66
CA ILE A 455 -4.72 7.22 9.16
C ILE A 455 -5.16 8.23 10.23
N GLU A 456 -6.10 9.13 9.92
CA GLU A 456 -6.55 10.20 10.80
C GLU A 456 -7.98 9.92 11.32
N THR A 457 -8.08 9.01 12.30
CA THR A 457 -9.35 8.55 12.89
C THR A 457 -9.67 9.24 14.23
N LEU A 458 -8.69 9.92 14.84
CA LEU A 458 -8.89 10.75 16.03
C LEU A 458 -10.01 11.79 15.86
N VAL A 459 -10.99 11.77 16.78
CA VAL A 459 -11.93 12.87 17.00
C VAL A 459 -11.22 13.94 17.82
N PRO A 460 -11.11 15.19 17.34
CA PRO A 460 -10.39 16.24 18.04
C PRO A 460 -11.21 16.83 19.20
N ASN A 461 -10.53 17.14 20.30
CA ASN A 461 -11.18 17.53 21.55
C ASN A 461 -11.61 19.02 21.56
N LEU A 462 -12.91 19.25 21.78
CA LEU A 462 -13.44 20.52 22.27
C LEU A 462 -13.50 20.49 23.79
N GLN A 463 -12.60 21.22 24.45
CA GLN A 463 -12.55 21.26 25.91
C GLN A 463 -13.54 22.29 26.46
N LEU A 464 -14.65 21.81 27.01
CA LEU A 464 -15.61 22.61 27.78
C LEU A 464 -15.20 22.60 29.26
N LYS A 465 -14.37 23.58 29.65
CA LYS A 465 -13.85 23.75 31.02
C LYS A 465 -14.64 24.84 31.75
N TRP A 466 -15.03 24.63 33.02
CA TRP A 466 -15.51 25.70 33.88
C TRP A 466 -14.43 26.80 33.97
N TYR A 467 -14.77 28.01 33.53
CA TYR A 467 -13.82 29.12 33.32
C TYR A 467 -12.92 29.40 34.54
N ALA A 468 -13.51 29.37 35.75
CA ALA A 468 -12.81 29.67 37.01
C ALA A 468 -12.24 28.41 37.72
N TRP A 469 -12.09 27.28 37.01
CA TRP A 469 -11.57 26.04 37.59
C TRP A 469 -10.03 26.03 37.68
N ASP A 470 -9.53 26.16 38.90
CA ASP A 470 -8.11 26.07 39.27
C ASP A 470 -7.95 25.40 40.65
N PRO A 471 -8.09 24.06 40.74
CA PRO A 471 -7.96 23.30 41.99
C PRO A 471 -6.52 23.24 42.54
N ASN A 472 -5.55 23.91 41.90
CA ASN A 472 -4.22 24.10 42.48
C ASN A 472 -4.19 25.32 43.40
N ASN A 473 -4.88 26.41 43.02
CA ASN A 473 -4.89 27.67 43.77
C ASN A 473 -6.20 27.92 44.55
N ASN A 474 -7.29 27.21 44.24
CA ASN A 474 -8.56 27.27 44.96
C ASN A 474 -8.75 26.03 45.87
N PRO A 475 -8.71 26.18 47.22
CA PRO A 475 -8.84 25.05 48.16
C PRO A 475 -10.17 24.29 48.05
N ASP A 476 -11.29 24.98 47.84
CA ASP A 476 -12.63 24.36 47.81
C ASP A 476 -12.77 23.47 46.57
N GLN A 477 -12.32 23.95 45.41
CA GLN A 477 -12.24 23.15 44.18
C GLN A 477 -11.25 21.98 44.33
N ALA A 478 -10.15 22.18 45.05
CA ALA A 478 -9.18 21.12 45.32
C ALA A 478 -9.76 20.00 46.19
N GLU A 479 -10.66 20.32 47.12
CA GLU A 479 -11.33 19.33 47.98
C GLU A 479 -12.31 18.45 47.20
N LEU A 480 -12.84 18.90 46.06
CA LEU A 480 -13.70 18.08 45.21
C LEU A 480 -12.96 16.93 44.50
N VAL A 481 -11.64 17.06 44.28
CA VAL A 481 -10.85 16.12 43.44
C VAL A 481 -9.71 15.41 44.18
N LYS A 482 -9.43 15.74 45.44
CA LYS A 482 -8.45 15.05 46.28
C LYS A 482 -9.07 13.82 46.97
N LYS A 483 -8.63 12.61 46.60
CA LYS A 483 -9.12 11.33 47.15
C LYS A 483 -9.03 11.21 48.68
N THR A 484 -8.02 11.82 49.29
CA THR A 484 -7.75 11.72 50.74
C THR A 484 -7.45 13.08 51.35
N LEU A 485 -7.80 13.22 52.64
CA LEU A 485 -7.42 14.33 53.49
C LEU A 485 -5.93 14.24 53.89
N PRO A 486 -5.30 15.33 54.41
CA PRO A 486 -3.89 15.32 54.81
C PRO A 486 -3.52 14.32 55.92
N ASP A 487 -4.51 13.79 56.66
CA ASP A 487 -4.31 12.75 57.67
C ASP A 487 -4.47 11.32 57.12
N GLY A 488 -4.60 11.17 55.79
CA GLY A 488 -4.72 9.90 55.08
C GLY A 488 -6.14 9.31 55.03
N LYS A 489 -7.14 9.94 55.67
CA LYS A 489 -8.53 9.46 55.60
C LYS A 489 -9.17 9.74 54.24
N PRO A 490 -10.17 8.93 53.81
CA PRO A 490 -11.00 9.26 52.66
C PRO A 490 -11.64 10.65 52.81
N ASN A 491 -11.63 11.43 51.74
CA ASN A 491 -12.23 12.75 51.73
C ASN A 491 -13.73 12.66 51.42
N PRO A 492 -14.64 13.15 52.30
CA PRO A 492 -16.08 13.07 52.09
C PRO A 492 -16.62 13.99 50.98
N LYS A 493 -15.86 15.01 50.54
CA LYS A 493 -16.23 15.86 49.39
C LYS A 493 -15.64 15.37 48.06
N TYR A 494 -14.84 14.31 48.06
CA TYR A 494 -14.25 13.79 46.82
C TYR A 494 -15.33 13.19 45.92
N ASP A 495 -15.45 13.74 44.71
CA ASP A 495 -16.37 13.24 43.70
C ASP A 495 -15.59 12.76 42.47
N SER A 496 -15.53 11.44 42.29
CA SER A 496 -14.77 10.81 41.21
C SER A 496 -15.34 11.04 39.81
N GLU A 497 -16.54 11.60 39.68
CA GLU A 497 -17.14 11.97 38.39
C GLU A 497 -16.69 13.37 37.92
N ILE A 498 -16.09 14.19 38.81
CA ILE A 498 -15.58 15.52 38.45
C ILE A 498 -14.20 15.38 37.79
N ASN A 499 -14.11 15.79 36.52
CA ASN A 499 -12.85 15.80 35.79
C ASN A 499 -11.92 16.90 36.37
N PRO A 500 -10.73 16.55 36.91
CA PRO A 500 -9.86 17.49 37.61
C PRO A 500 -9.24 18.56 36.70
N ASN A 501 -9.29 18.40 35.38
CA ASN A 501 -8.77 19.38 34.43
C ASN A 501 -9.84 20.41 34.01
N THR A 502 -11.12 20.05 34.04
CA THR A 502 -12.23 20.90 33.54
C THR A 502 -13.18 21.41 34.60
N GLY A 503 -13.29 20.78 35.78
CA GLY A 503 -14.31 21.12 36.78
C GLY A 503 -15.74 20.73 36.39
N THR A 504 -15.88 19.97 35.30
CA THR A 504 -17.16 19.50 34.77
C THR A 504 -17.31 18.00 35.02
N LYS A 505 -18.54 17.55 35.23
CA LYS A 505 -18.89 16.13 35.13
C LYS A 505 -19.27 15.85 33.69
N THR A 506 -18.68 14.82 33.08
CA THR A 506 -19.02 14.40 31.71
C THR A 506 -19.65 13.00 31.70
N GLN A 507 -20.50 12.75 30.71
CA GLN A 507 -21.17 11.47 30.46
C GLN A 507 -21.20 11.21 28.95
N ILE A 508 -21.00 9.96 28.55
CA ILE A 508 -21.19 9.55 27.15
C ILE A 508 -22.67 9.16 26.97
N LEU A 509 -23.34 9.83 26.04
CA LEU A 509 -24.77 9.74 25.82
C LEU A 509 -25.11 8.99 24.53
N TRP A 510 -26.22 8.27 24.53
CA TRP A 510 -27.00 8.02 23.31
C TRP A 510 -28.17 9.01 23.27
N VAL A 511 -28.21 9.87 22.26
CA VAL A 511 -29.28 10.86 22.02
C VAL A 511 -30.33 10.24 21.11
N LYS A 512 -31.61 10.28 21.51
CA LYS A 512 -32.71 9.50 20.93
C LYS A 512 -33.47 10.22 19.81
N HIS A 513 -32.77 10.93 18.93
CA HIS A 513 -33.37 11.54 17.74
C HIS A 513 -32.36 11.59 16.58
N LYS A 514 -32.84 11.71 15.33
CA LYS A 514 -31.95 11.88 14.17
C LYS A 514 -31.03 13.10 14.37
N SER A 515 -29.74 12.90 14.16
CA SER A 515 -28.77 13.99 14.09
C SER A 515 -29.10 14.96 12.96
N GLU A 516 -28.94 16.27 13.20
CA GLU A 516 -29.06 17.29 12.14
C GLU A 516 -27.79 17.40 11.27
N VAL A 517 -26.73 16.66 11.61
CA VAL A 517 -25.42 16.67 10.94
C VAL A 517 -24.89 15.24 10.71
N PRO A 518 -23.99 15.01 9.73
CA PRO A 518 -23.46 13.67 9.43
C PRO A 518 -22.71 13.06 10.61
N THR A 519 -23.18 11.89 11.04
CA THR A 519 -22.65 11.08 12.16
C THR A 519 -22.80 9.59 11.83
N PRO A 520 -21.81 8.73 12.13
CA PRO A 520 -21.97 7.28 11.99
C PRO A 520 -23.17 6.78 12.82
N LEU A 521 -24.08 6.05 12.17
CA LEU A 521 -25.15 5.30 12.83
C LEU A 521 -24.65 3.89 13.19
N ASP A 522 -25.40 3.18 14.03
CA ASP A 522 -25.11 1.76 14.31
C ASP A 522 -25.33 0.93 13.02
N PRO A 523 -24.33 0.22 12.50
CA PRO A 523 -24.50 -0.62 11.31
C PRO A 523 -25.35 -1.88 11.56
N LEU A 524 -25.61 -2.25 12.82
CA LEU A 524 -26.35 -3.45 13.19
C LEU A 524 -27.78 -3.13 13.64
N ASN A 525 -28.74 -3.95 13.22
CA ASN A 525 -30.11 -3.90 13.72
C ASN A 525 -30.23 -4.56 15.11
N LYS A 526 -31.45 -4.57 15.68
CA LYS A 526 -31.74 -5.15 17.00
C LYS A 526 -31.53 -6.67 17.14
N ASN A 527 -31.43 -7.39 16.02
CA ASN A 527 -31.13 -8.82 15.97
C ASN A 527 -29.62 -9.04 15.76
N GLY A 528 -28.86 -7.97 15.50
CA GLY A 528 -27.45 -8.01 15.18
C GLY A 528 -27.10 -8.16 13.69
N GLU A 529 -28.08 -7.98 12.80
CA GLU A 529 -27.89 -8.14 11.35
C GLU A 529 -27.43 -6.80 10.74
N VAL A 530 -26.50 -6.84 9.78
CA VAL A 530 -26.01 -5.62 9.10
C VAL A 530 -27.13 -4.99 8.27
N ILE A 531 -27.38 -3.70 8.50
CA ILE A 531 -28.40 -2.93 7.80
C ILE A 531 -27.90 -2.54 6.40
N ASP A 532 -28.69 -2.82 5.36
CA ASP A 532 -28.44 -2.34 4.01
C ASP A 532 -29.21 -1.01 3.80
N PRO A 533 -28.53 0.16 3.76
CA PRO A 533 -29.18 1.46 3.64
C PRO A 533 -29.96 1.63 2.33
N LYS A 534 -29.78 0.75 1.34
CA LYS A 534 -30.52 0.77 0.05
C LYS A 534 -31.74 -0.14 0.05
N LYS A 535 -31.87 -1.06 1.02
CA LYS A 535 -33.01 -2.00 1.12
C LYS A 535 -33.87 -1.75 2.36
N ASN A 536 -33.25 -1.52 3.51
CA ASN A 536 -33.91 -1.39 4.81
C ASN A 536 -33.40 -0.20 5.65
N PRO A 537 -33.33 1.03 5.12
CA PRO A 537 -32.88 2.22 5.88
C PRO A 537 -33.78 2.57 7.07
N GLN A 538 -35.00 2.04 7.14
CA GLN A 538 -35.88 2.20 8.31
C GLN A 538 -35.50 1.33 9.52
N ASP A 539 -34.54 0.40 9.36
CA ASP A 539 -34.10 -0.50 10.44
C ASP A 539 -33.02 0.13 11.34
N TYR A 540 -32.46 1.29 10.96
CA TYR A 540 -31.59 2.09 11.81
C TYR A 540 -32.34 2.70 12.99
N ASP A 541 -31.84 2.52 14.22
CA ASP A 541 -32.07 3.52 15.26
C ASP A 541 -31.35 4.80 14.84
N LEU A 542 -32.08 5.92 14.76
CA LEU A 542 -31.57 7.17 14.23
C LEU A 542 -30.81 8.01 15.28
N GLY A 543 -30.63 7.50 16.50
CA GLY A 543 -29.84 8.16 17.53
C GLY A 543 -28.35 8.30 17.20
N PHE A 544 -27.62 8.97 18.10
CA PHE A 544 -26.18 9.21 17.95
C PHE A 544 -25.46 9.36 19.28
N ILE A 545 -24.13 9.19 19.24
CA ILE A 545 -23.24 9.33 20.40
C ILE A 545 -22.83 10.80 20.63
N ALA A 546 -22.93 11.27 21.87
CA ALA A 546 -22.55 12.64 22.26
C ALA A 546 -21.93 12.71 23.66
N GLU A 547 -21.17 13.77 23.97
CA GLU A 547 -20.82 14.10 25.36
C GLU A 547 -21.92 14.95 26.00
N GLY A 548 -22.34 14.61 27.21
CA GLY A 548 -23.18 15.46 28.07
C GLY A 548 -22.37 15.97 29.25
N SER A 549 -22.38 17.27 29.50
CA SER A 549 -21.61 17.89 30.59
C SER A 549 -22.40 18.91 31.41
N ILE A 550 -22.00 19.14 32.66
CA ILE A 550 -22.53 20.20 33.51
C ILE A 550 -21.41 21.12 33.96
N SER A 551 -21.69 22.42 33.93
CA SER A 551 -20.90 23.49 34.55
C SER A 551 -21.83 24.39 35.36
N GLU A 552 -21.55 24.58 36.65
CA GLU A 552 -22.30 25.51 37.51
C GLU A 552 -22.34 26.92 36.90
N MET A 553 -21.16 27.39 36.49
CA MET A 553 -20.90 28.73 35.95
C MET A 553 -20.50 28.66 34.47
N GLY A 554 -20.10 29.80 33.89
CA GLY A 554 -19.64 29.86 32.50
C GLY A 554 -18.44 28.96 32.19
N VAL A 555 -18.40 28.47 30.95
CA VAL A 555 -17.33 27.63 30.40
C VAL A 555 -16.40 28.42 29.49
N ASN A 556 -15.11 28.10 29.54
CA ASN A 556 -14.15 28.42 28.49
C ASN A 556 -14.17 27.28 27.46
N GLN A 557 -14.22 27.63 26.18
CA GLN A 557 -14.40 26.72 25.04
C GLN A 557 -13.07 26.64 24.26
N VAL A 558 -12.13 25.81 24.74
CA VAL A 558 -10.81 25.68 24.10
C VAL A 558 -10.84 24.63 23.00
N PHE A 559 -10.34 25.00 21.82
CA PHE A 559 -9.99 24.05 20.76
C PHE A 559 -8.83 24.58 19.91
N ASN A 560 -7.78 23.79 19.73
CA ASN A 560 -6.57 24.18 18.99
C ASN A 560 -5.95 22.96 18.27
N ASP A 561 -6.79 22.17 17.62
CA ASP A 561 -6.40 21.00 16.85
C ASP A 561 -6.49 21.32 15.35
N VAL A 562 -5.46 20.99 14.59
CA VAL A 562 -5.39 21.22 13.13
C VAL A 562 -6.43 20.41 12.34
N ASN A 563 -7.00 19.37 12.95
CA ASN A 563 -8.06 18.55 12.36
C ASN A 563 -9.47 19.15 12.59
N ILE A 564 -9.62 20.25 13.33
CA ILE A 564 -10.90 20.96 13.47
C ILE A 564 -11.04 21.98 12.34
N ASN A 565 -12.00 21.75 11.46
CA ASN A 565 -12.37 22.69 10.41
C ASN A 565 -13.25 23.83 10.98
N SER A 566 -14.20 23.49 11.86
CA SER A 566 -15.07 24.48 12.52
C SER A 566 -15.73 23.92 13.79
N VAL A 567 -16.08 24.81 14.71
CA VAL A 567 -16.98 24.49 15.83
C VAL A 567 -18.20 25.41 15.74
N TYR A 568 -19.38 24.81 15.82
CA TYR A 568 -20.66 25.52 15.89
C TYR A 568 -21.29 25.37 17.28
N ARG A 569 -21.99 26.40 17.76
CA ARG A 569 -22.74 26.40 19.02
C ARG A 569 -24.16 26.91 18.80
N ARG A 570 -25.14 26.29 19.44
CA ARG A 570 -26.55 26.73 19.50
C ARG A 570 -27.18 26.43 20.86
N ALA A 571 -28.27 27.12 21.22
CA ALA A 571 -29.10 26.72 22.36
C ALA A 571 -30.10 25.63 21.95
N VAL A 572 -30.39 24.71 22.87
CA VAL A 572 -31.35 23.62 22.67
C VAL A 572 -32.37 23.54 23.81
N ASN A 573 -33.50 22.89 23.54
CA ASN A 573 -34.59 22.73 24.53
C ASN A 573 -34.40 21.43 25.34
N ALA A 574 -34.53 21.51 26.67
CA ALA A 574 -34.44 20.35 27.57
C ALA A 574 -35.42 19.21 27.22
N ASN A 575 -36.56 19.55 26.62
CA ASN A 575 -37.62 18.59 26.30
C ASN A 575 -37.32 17.70 25.08
N ASN A 576 -36.34 18.05 24.23
CA ASN A 576 -36.02 17.28 23.02
C ASN A 576 -34.57 17.37 22.50
N LEU A 577 -33.69 18.16 23.13
CA LEU A 577 -32.29 18.42 22.71
C LEU A 577 -32.12 19.00 21.29
N LEU A 578 -33.21 19.42 20.64
CA LEU A 578 -33.23 20.13 19.35
C LEU A 578 -33.11 21.65 19.55
N GLY A 579 -32.78 22.35 18.48
CA GLY A 579 -32.64 23.82 18.48
C GLY A 579 -33.90 24.54 18.94
N VAL A 580 -33.73 25.63 19.69
CA VAL A 580 -34.86 26.47 20.15
C VAL A 580 -35.61 27.05 18.95
N ALA A 581 -36.93 26.81 18.85
CA ALA A 581 -37.74 27.12 17.67
C ALA A 581 -37.83 28.62 17.31
N ASN A 582 -37.75 29.51 18.31
CA ASN A 582 -37.68 30.96 18.12
C ASN A 582 -36.41 31.51 18.81
N PRO A 583 -35.22 31.31 18.21
CA PRO A 583 -33.96 31.60 18.90
C PRO A 583 -33.60 33.08 18.80
N THR A 584 -33.24 33.69 19.93
CA THR A 584 -32.59 35.01 19.95
C THR A 584 -31.25 34.98 19.20
N ASN A 585 -30.68 36.15 18.89
CA ASN A 585 -29.41 36.23 18.16
C ASN A 585 -28.22 35.58 18.88
N ARG A 586 -28.29 35.26 20.18
CA ARG A 586 -27.27 34.47 20.90
C ARG A 586 -27.53 32.96 20.90
N GLN A 587 -28.78 32.55 20.69
CA GLN A 587 -29.25 31.15 20.75
C GLN A 587 -29.21 30.45 19.38
N LYS A 588 -29.17 31.22 18.28
CA LYS A 588 -29.01 30.72 16.90
C LYS A 588 -27.72 29.91 16.75
N ASN A 589 -27.72 28.96 15.81
CA ASN A 589 -26.52 28.23 15.46
C ASN A 589 -25.47 29.17 14.83
N GLN A 590 -24.30 29.24 15.44
CA GLN A 590 -23.22 30.15 15.05
C GLN A 590 -21.88 29.42 15.12
N GLN A 591 -21.02 29.67 14.12
CA GLN A 591 -19.62 29.26 14.20
C GLN A 591 -18.93 30.09 15.28
N ILE A 592 -18.22 29.42 16.18
CA ILE A 592 -17.42 30.06 17.24
C ILE A 592 -15.93 30.00 16.88
N GLN A 593 -15.15 30.86 17.53
CA GLN A 593 -13.70 30.75 17.60
C GLN A 593 -13.33 30.15 18.97
N SER A 594 -12.12 29.58 19.10
CA SER A 594 -11.64 29.12 20.40
C SER A 594 -11.51 30.32 21.34
N ASP A 595 -11.91 30.13 22.59
CA ASP A 595 -11.72 31.16 23.61
C ASP A 595 -10.21 31.40 23.82
N GLN A 596 -9.84 32.68 23.88
CA GLN A 596 -8.52 33.13 24.36
C GLN A 596 -8.55 33.29 25.88
N THR A 597 -7.37 33.42 26.50
CA THR A 597 -7.24 33.67 27.94
C THR A 597 -8.06 34.90 28.37
N GLY A 598 -9.07 34.68 29.20
CA GLY A 598 -10.00 35.71 29.67
C GLY A 598 -11.41 35.68 29.05
N ASN A 599 -11.61 34.93 27.97
CA ASN A 599 -12.93 34.74 27.35
C ASN A 599 -13.68 33.55 27.97
N TYR A 600 -15.01 33.57 27.87
CA TYR A 600 -15.90 32.48 28.31
C TYR A 600 -17.32 32.64 27.74
N TRP A 601 -18.11 31.57 27.81
CA TRP A 601 -19.56 31.56 27.58
C TRP A 601 -20.31 31.26 28.89
N ALA A 602 -21.18 32.19 29.32
CA ALA A 602 -21.88 32.12 30.61
C ALA A 602 -23.41 32.27 30.53
N ASP A 603 -23.99 32.27 29.32
CA ASP A 603 -25.44 32.39 29.18
C ASP A 603 -26.12 31.10 29.69
N THR A 604 -26.98 31.22 30.70
CA THR A 604 -27.72 30.09 31.32
C THR A 604 -28.52 29.30 30.30
N GLY A 605 -28.49 27.97 30.41
CA GLY A 605 -29.27 27.05 29.56
C GLY A 605 -28.48 25.84 29.08
N ILE A 606 -29.06 25.10 28.13
CA ILE A 606 -28.42 23.94 27.50
C ILE A 606 -27.88 24.37 26.13
N TRP A 607 -26.60 24.12 25.91
CA TRP A 607 -25.88 24.49 24.70
C TRP A 607 -25.37 23.24 24.00
N HIS A 608 -25.73 23.11 22.72
CA HIS A 608 -25.22 22.07 21.84
C HIS A 608 -24.07 22.62 21.01
N TYR A 609 -22.99 21.84 20.91
CA TYR A 609 -21.80 22.11 20.14
C TYR A 609 -21.59 21.01 19.11
N THR A 610 -21.36 21.41 17.86
CA THR A 610 -20.96 20.51 16.78
C THR A 610 -19.52 20.84 16.39
N VAL A 611 -18.63 19.87 16.54
CA VAL A 611 -17.24 19.94 16.07
C VAL A 611 -17.18 19.28 14.70
N THR A 612 -16.87 20.05 13.67
CA THR A 612 -16.70 19.58 12.30
C THR A 612 -15.22 19.28 12.05
N MET A 613 -14.93 18.02 11.72
CA MET A 613 -13.57 17.56 11.42
C MET A 613 -13.15 17.93 9.99
N ALA A 614 -11.86 17.79 9.68
CA ALA A 614 -11.30 18.03 8.35
C ALA A 614 -11.96 17.17 7.25
N ASP A 615 -12.41 15.94 7.59
CA ASP A 615 -13.17 15.07 6.69
C ASP A 615 -14.65 15.44 6.52
N LEU A 616 -15.11 16.50 7.20
CA LEU A 616 -16.50 16.95 7.30
C LEU A 616 -17.46 16.01 8.06
N THR A 617 -16.95 14.98 8.74
CA THR A 617 -17.72 14.26 9.76
C THR A 617 -17.81 15.11 11.04
N THR A 618 -18.74 14.77 11.94
CA THR A 618 -19.00 15.58 13.13
C THR A 618 -18.98 14.81 14.44
N ALA A 619 -18.53 15.49 15.50
CA ALA A 619 -18.69 15.07 16.89
C ALA A 619 -19.57 16.10 17.63
N GLN A 620 -20.34 15.64 18.62
CA GLN A 620 -21.41 16.43 19.23
C GLN A 620 -21.29 16.44 20.76
N LYS A 621 -21.35 17.63 21.36
CA LYS A 621 -21.27 17.85 22.80
C LYS A 621 -22.41 18.73 23.29
N TYR A 622 -22.87 18.48 24.50
CA TYR A 622 -23.85 19.28 25.22
C TYR A 622 -23.27 19.74 26.55
N VAL A 623 -23.57 20.98 26.94
CA VAL A 623 -23.31 21.49 28.30
C VAL A 623 -24.53 22.20 28.86
N ILE A 624 -24.82 21.97 30.14
CA ILE A 624 -25.79 22.75 30.90
C ILE A 624 -25.03 23.77 31.74
N ILE A 625 -25.38 25.04 31.61
CA ILE A 625 -24.76 26.20 32.29
C ILE A 625 -25.80 26.84 33.21
N GLY A 626 -25.40 27.20 34.44
CA GLY A 626 -26.27 27.88 35.41
C GLY A 626 -27.19 26.92 36.18
N VAL A 627 -26.66 25.76 36.58
CA VAL A 627 -27.39 24.79 37.42
C VAL A 627 -27.09 25.05 38.89
N GLU A 628 -28.09 25.49 39.65
CA GLU A 628 -28.00 25.57 41.11
C GLU A 628 -28.14 24.17 41.75
N TYR A 629 -27.32 23.88 42.76
CA TYR A 629 -27.40 22.64 43.54
C TYR A 629 -27.06 22.90 45.01
N GLN A 630 -27.88 22.40 45.93
CA GLN A 630 -27.72 22.69 47.37
C GLN A 630 -26.78 21.73 48.11
N ASN A 631 -26.58 20.49 47.62
CA ASN A 631 -25.87 19.43 48.38
C ASN A 631 -24.95 18.52 47.55
N LYS A 632 -25.19 18.32 46.24
CA LYS A 632 -24.36 17.46 45.38
C LYS A 632 -24.36 17.99 43.94
N TYR A 633 -23.19 17.99 43.29
CA TYR A 633 -23.05 18.39 41.89
C TYR A 633 -23.70 17.35 40.96
N PRO A 634 -24.74 17.72 40.18
CA PRO A 634 -25.50 16.78 39.37
C PRO A 634 -24.74 16.40 38.08
N ARG A 635 -25.22 15.35 37.42
CA ARG A 635 -24.77 14.91 36.09
C ARG A 635 -25.80 15.30 35.04
N PHE A 636 -25.41 15.29 33.77
CA PHE A 636 -26.27 15.69 32.65
C PHE A 636 -27.62 14.93 32.64
N LEU A 637 -27.57 13.61 32.83
CA LEU A 637 -28.74 12.73 32.88
C LEU A 637 -29.52 12.77 34.20
N ASP A 638 -29.05 13.51 35.22
CA ASP A 638 -29.85 13.79 36.42
C ASP A 638 -30.81 14.99 36.19
N ILE A 639 -30.66 15.71 35.07
CA ILE A 639 -31.48 16.86 34.67
C ILE A 639 -32.29 16.58 33.39
N ILE A 640 -31.68 15.90 32.41
CA ILE A 640 -32.33 15.60 31.13
C ILE A 640 -33.19 14.33 31.23
N ASN A 641 -34.40 14.39 30.66
CA ASN A 641 -35.34 13.28 30.66
C ASN A 641 -34.83 12.08 29.84
N ASN A 642 -34.98 10.87 30.39
CA ASN A 642 -34.50 9.61 29.80
C ASN A 642 -35.12 9.23 28.44
N ASN A 643 -36.20 9.91 28.01
CA ASN A 643 -36.74 9.78 26.66
C ASN A 643 -35.90 10.51 25.60
N GLN A 644 -35.05 11.47 25.99
CA GLN A 644 -34.24 12.27 25.06
C GLN A 644 -32.78 11.83 24.98
N ALA A 645 -32.19 11.43 26.12
CA ALA A 645 -30.85 10.87 26.17
C ALA A 645 -30.73 9.81 27.27
N VAL A 646 -29.81 8.86 27.11
CA VAL A 646 -29.45 7.83 28.10
C VAL A 646 -27.94 7.59 28.12
N GLU A 647 -27.43 6.91 29.15
CA GLU A 647 -26.03 6.49 29.23
C GLU A 647 -25.72 5.55 28.04
N PHE A 648 -24.77 5.92 27.18
CA PHE A 648 -24.46 5.21 25.94
C PHE A 648 -24.18 3.72 26.18
N TRP A 649 -23.32 3.40 27.13
CA TRP A 649 -22.93 2.02 27.45
C TRP A 649 -24.09 1.16 27.96
N SER A 650 -25.17 1.76 28.48
CA SER A 650 -26.38 1.03 28.90
C SER A 650 -27.29 0.62 27.73
N THR A 651 -26.98 1.05 26.50
CA THR A 651 -27.75 0.75 25.28
C THR A 651 -27.20 -0.44 24.51
N MET A 652 -28.02 -0.95 23.59
CA MET A 652 -27.63 -1.96 22.60
C MET A 652 -26.46 -1.49 21.72
N HIS A 653 -26.44 -0.21 21.32
CA HIS A 653 -25.35 0.40 20.56
C HIS A 653 -24.04 0.42 21.34
N GLY A 654 -24.11 0.74 22.64
CA GLY A 654 -22.99 0.63 23.57
C GLY A 654 -22.50 -0.81 23.74
N MET A 655 -23.41 -1.79 23.75
CA MET A 655 -23.07 -3.22 23.79
C MET A 655 -22.38 -3.68 22.49
N HIS A 656 -22.86 -3.27 21.32
CA HIS A 656 -22.22 -3.58 20.03
C HIS A 656 -20.79 -3.03 19.97
N LEU A 657 -20.59 -1.75 20.33
CA LEU A 657 -19.24 -1.18 20.40
C LEU A 657 -18.36 -1.89 21.43
N LYS A 658 -18.90 -2.22 22.61
CA LYS A 658 -18.17 -2.96 23.65
C LYS A 658 -17.69 -4.33 23.15
N ASN A 659 -18.54 -5.08 22.45
CA ASN A 659 -18.14 -6.36 21.86
C ASN A 659 -17.00 -6.16 20.84
N TYR A 660 -17.11 -5.20 19.91
CA TYR A 660 -16.01 -4.86 19.00
C TYR A 660 -14.71 -4.48 19.75
N LEU A 661 -14.79 -3.73 20.85
CA LEU A 661 -13.62 -3.37 21.65
C LEU A 661 -12.99 -4.56 22.39
N VAL A 662 -13.78 -5.53 22.85
CA VAL A 662 -13.30 -6.76 23.51
C VAL A 662 -12.76 -7.76 22.49
N ASP A 663 -13.48 -8.00 21.40
CA ASP A 663 -13.22 -9.10 20.47
C ASP A 663 -12.32 -8.72 19.29
N ILE A 664 -12.33 -7.45 18.85
CA ILE A 664 -11.41 -6.96 17.80
C ILE A 664 -10.24 -6.22 18.44
N LYS A 665 -10.48 -5.17 19.24
CA LYS A 665 -9.42 -4.33 19.83
C LYS A 665 -8.79 -4.85 21.13
N LYS A 666 -9.28 -5.99 21.66
CA LYS A 666 -8.76 -6.70 22.84
C LYS A 666 -8.61 -5.83 24.11
N LEU A 667 -9.52 -4.88 24.32
CA LEU A 667 -9.55 -4.04 25.52
C LEU A 667 -10.26 -4.75 26.68
N ASN A 668 -9.69 -4.67 27.88
CA ASN A 668 -10.36 -5.09 29.12
C ASN A 668 -11.23 -3.95 29.72
N THR A 669 -12.02 -4.26 30.75
CA THR A 669 -12.87 -3.28 31.44
C THR A 669 -12.12 -2.06 32.00
N GLU A 670 -10.92 -2.21 32.55
CA GLU A 670 -10.16 -1.06 33.07
C GLU A 670 -9.70 -0.13 31.93
N GLN A 671 -9.33 -0.70 30.77
CA GLN A 671 -9.01 0.07 29.58
C GLN A 671 -10.23 0.78 29.01
N MET A 672 -11.40 0.12 28.95
CA MET A 672 -12.63 0.73 28.45
C MET A 672 -13.19 1.81 29.39
N LEU A 673 -13.09 1.62 30.71
CA LEU A 673 -13.46 2.63 31.72
C LEU A 673 -12.55 3.87 31.69
N ALA A 674 -11.36 3.78 31.11
CA ALA A 674 -10.41 4.89 30.98
C ALA A 674 -10.59 5.72 29.68
N LEU A 675 -11.49 5.33 28.77
CA LEU A 675 -11.73 6.05 27.51
C LEU A 675 -12.54 7.32 27.74
N ASN A 676 -12.08 8.44 27.16
CA ASN A 676 -12.85 9.68 27.07
C ASN A 676 -13.84 9.67 25.89
N TYR A 677 -14.69 10.69 25.78
CA TYR A 677 -15.67 10.81 24.70
C TYR A 677 -15.02 10.74 23.31
N GLU A 678 -13.93 11.47 23.08
CA GLU A 678 -13.22 11.50 21.79
C GLU A 678 -12.75 10.11 21.37
N GLN A 679 -12.14 9.34 22.28
CA GLN A 679 -11.67 7.98 22.01
C GLN A 679 -12.83 7.03 21.69
N VAL A 680 -13.94 7.12 22.42
CA VAL A 680 -15.13 6.30 22.16
C VAL A 680 -15.79 6.70 20.83
N ALA A 681 -15.81 7.98 20.47
CA ALA A 681 -16.30 8.46 19.19
C ALA A 681 -15.41 8.04 18.00
N SER A 682 -14.08 8.03 18.17
CA SER A 682 -13.15 7.44 17.19
C SER A 682 -13.39 5.94 17.02
N TYR A 683 -13.51 5.18 18.11
CA TYR A 683 -13.82 3.75 18.01
C TYR A 683 -15.21 3.49 17.42
N TRP A 684 -16.20 4.34 17.66
CA TRP A 684 -17.52 4.25 17.02
C TRP A 684 -17.43 4.43 15.50
N LYS A 685 -16.62 5.40 15.03
CA LYS A 685 -16.32 5.62 13.60
C LYS A 685 -15.62 4.40 12.98
N GLU A 686 -14.69 3.78 13.70
CA GLU A 686 -13.94 2.61 13.26
C GLU A 686 -14.81 1.33 13.22
N TYR A 687 -15.57 1.06 14.28
CA TYR A 687 -16.56 -0.02 14.36
C TYR A 687 -17.57 0.04 13.20
N ALA A 688 -18.17 1.20 12.97
CA ALA A 688 -19.12 1.38 11.87
C ALA A 688 -18.46 1.13 10.49
N SER A 689 -17.23 1.63 10.30
CA SER A 689 -16.44 1.44 9.08
C SER A 689 -16.15 -0.03 8.81
N ASP A 690 -15.60 -0.77 9.79
CA ASP A 690 -15.15 -2.15 9.61
C ASP A 690 -16.30 -3.12 9.37
N ILE A 691 -17.44 -2.92 10.05
CA ILE A 691 -18.65 -3.75 9.87
C ILE A 691 -19.27 -3.52 8.47
N ILE A 692 -19.45 -2.27 8.03
CA ILE A 692 -20.01 -1.97 6.70
C ILE A 692 -19.02 -2.34 5.59
N ALA A 693 -17.71 -2.28 5.85
CA ALA A 693 -16.67 -2.79 4.95
C ALA A 693 -16.55 -4.32 4.94
N GLN A 694 -17.23 -5.03 5.86
CA GLN A 694 -17.12 -6.49 6.08
C GLN A 694 -15.69 -6.96 6.35
N LYS A 695 -14.85 -6.10 6.94
CA LYS A 695 -13.48 -6.43 7.39
C LYS A 695 -13.47 -7.32 8.61
N VAL A 696 -14.50 -7.18 9.45
CA VAL A 696 -14.80 -8.05 10.58
C VAL A 696 -16.19 -8.67 10.36
N PRO A 697 -16.45 -9.90 10.82
CA PRO A 697 -17.81 -10.43 10.81
C PRO A 697 -18.70 -9.57 11.73
N PRO A 698 -19.98 -9.39 11.40
CA PRO A 698 -20.95 -8.91 12.37
C PRO A 698 -21.15 -9.99 13.44
N ASP A 699 -20.49 -9.86 14.58
CA ASP A 699 -20.81 -10.67 15.76
C ASP A 699 -21.61 -9.85 16.77
N PRO A 700 -22.95 -9.98 16.77
CA PRO A 700 -23.81 -9.35 17.75
C PRO A 700 -23.93 -10.16 19.03
N ASN A 701 -23.47 -11.42 19.02
CA ASN A 701 -23.48 -12.21 20.22
C ASN A 701 -22.47 -11.58 21.20
N PRO A 702 -22.75 -11.63 22.50
CA PRO A 702 -21.70 -11.45 23.47
C PRO A 702 -20.59 -12.48 23.21
N ALA A 703 -19.32 -12.06 23.38
CA ALA A 703 -18.17 -12.92 23.62
C ALA A 703 -18.43 -14.00 24.69
N ASN A 704 -17.39 -14.73 25.10
CA ASN A 704 -17.47 -15.70 26.20
C ASN A 704 -17.58 -15.05 27.61
N TYR A 705 -18.49 -14.07 27.76
CA TYR A 705 -18.95 -13.53 29.04
C TYR A 705 -19.76 -14.58 29.80
N TYR A 706 -19.74 -14.51 31.12
CA TYR A 706 -20.64 -15.29 31.97
C TYR A 706 -21.93 -14.49 32.24
N ASP A 707 -23.09 -15.04 31.86
CA ASP A 707 -24.37 -14.51 32.30
C ASP A 707 -24.63 -14.86 33.77
N ILE A 708 -24.61 -13.86 34.64
CA ILE A 708 -24.84 -14.04 36.07
C ILE A 708 -26.33 -14.16 36.42
N SER A 709 -27.23 -14.00 35.44
CA SER A 709 -28.68 -14.02 35.63
C SER A 709 -29.19 -15.28 36.32
N GLY A 710 -30.02 -15.08 37.34
CA GLY A 710 -30.58 -16.14 38.17
C GLY A 710 -30.89 -15.63 39.58
N ASN A 711 -31.27 -16.55 40.46
CA ASN A 711 -31.48 -16.26 41.88
C ASN A 711 -30.34 -16.85 42.73
N PHE A 712 -30.07 -16.24 43.89
CA PHE A 712 -29.13 -16.75 44.90
C PHE A 712 -29.79 -16.82 46.29
N PRO A 713 -29.38 -17.76 47.17
CA PRO A 713 -29.97 -17.92 48.49
C PRO A 713 -29.82 -16.68 49.37
N THR A 714 -30.77 -16.45 50.27
CA THR A 714 -30.73 -15.32 51.20
C THR A 714 -29.44 -15.27 52.02
N ILE A 715 -28.84 -14.09 52.13
CA ILE A 715 -27.69 -13.83 52.99
C ILE A 715 -28.20 -13.64 54.43
N LYS A 716 -28.06 -14.67 55.27
CA LYS A 716 -28.60 -14.73 56.65
C LYS A 716 -27.55 -14.29 57.68
N MET A 717 -27.94 -13.39 58.60
CA MET A 717 -27.05 -12.80 59.62
C MET A 717 -27.82 -12.29 60.85
N ASN A 718 -27.07 -11.86 61.87
CA ASN A 718 -27.55 -11.38 63.18
C ASN A 718 -26.90 -10.05 63.61
N GLU A 719 -26.56 -9.18 62.65
CA GLU A 719 -25.72 -8.02 62.87
C GLU A 719 -26.48 -6.75 63.31
N ILE A 720 -25.75 -5.87 64.02
CA ILE A 720 -26.28 -4.63 64.63
C ILE A 720 -25.69 -3.34 64.03
N ASP A 721 -24.90 -3.44 62.96
CA ASP A 721 -24.16 -2.35 62.33
C ASP A 721 -24.19 -2.50 60.80
N THR A 722 -24.62 -1.45 60.09
CA THR A 722 -24.68 -1.43 58.61
C THR A 722 -23.31 -1.61 57.98
N THR A 723 -22.22 -1.22 58.65
CA THR A 723 -20.83 -1.37 58.17
C THR A 723 -20.43 -2.85 58.07
N LYS A 724 -20.82 -3.65 59.05
CA LYS A 724 -20.62 -5.10 59.04
C LYS A 724 -21.54 -5.80 58.05
N ILE A 725 -22.83 -5.44 58.01
CA ILE A 725 -23.79 -5.97 57.01
C ILE A 725 -23.22 -5.74 55.59
N ARG A 726 -22.76 -4.52 55.30
CA ARG A 726 -22.07 -4.17 54.03
C ARG A 726 -20.87 -5.07 53.77
N THR A 727 -19.99 -5.25 54.76
CA THR A 727 -18.81 -6.13 54.62
C THR A 727 -19.19 -7.56 54.28
N LEU A 728 -20.18 -8.14 54.99
CA LEU A 728 -20.65 -9.51 54.75
C LEU A 728 -21.33 -9.68 53.38
N VAL A 729 -22.17 -8.72 52.98
CA VAL A 729 -22.89 -8.74 51.69
C VAL A 729 -21.93 -8.60 50.51
N LEU A 730 -20.94 -7.71 50.58
CA LEU A 730 -19.96 -7.54 49.52
C LEU A 730 -19.01 -8.75 49.43
N ALA A 731 -18.60 -9.34 50.57
CA ALA A 731 -17.81 -10.57 50.59
C ALA A 731 -18.59 -11.77 50.03
N TYR A 732 -19.89 -11.89 50.33
CA TYR A 732 -20.76 -12.90 49.72
C TYR A 732 -20.83 -12.73 48.20
N ALA A 733 -21.11 -11.51 47.73
CA ALA A 733 -21.20 -11.22 46.30
C ALA A 733 -19.89 -11.51 45.56
N GLN A 734 -18.74 -11.13 46.15
CA GLN A 734 -17.43 -11.42 45.60
C GLN A 734 -17.15 -12.93 45.52
N ASN A 735 -17.52 -13.71 46.54
CA ASN A 735 -17.38 -15.17 46.50
C ASN A 735 -18.32 -15.81 45.47
N TYR A 736 -19.57 -15.37 45.38
CA TYR A 736 -20.56 -15.84 44.41
C TYR A 736 -20.10 -15.60 42.96
N ILE A 737 -19.49 -14.45 42.68
CA ILE A 737 -18.91 -14.15 41.36
C ILE A 737 -17.62 -14.94 41.13
N ASN A 738 -16.69 -14.99 42.10
CA ASN A 738 -15.42 -15.72 41.94
C ASN A 738 -15.59 -17.23 41.71
N GLN A 739 -16.69 -17.84 42.19
CA GLN A 739 -17.06 -19.23 41.90
C GLN A 739 -17.48 -19.46 40.44
N LYS A 740 -17.85 -18.39 39.72
CA LYS A 740 -18.34 -18.40 38.33
C LYS A 740 -17.29 -17.90 37.34
N VAL A 741 -16.67 -16.76 37.66
CA VAL A 741 -15.58 -16.13 36.89
C VAL A 741 -14.52 -15.60 37.85
N SER A 742 -13.36 -16.23 37.86
CA SER A 742 -12.20 -15.73 38.59
C SER A 742 -11.65 -14.45 37.96
N GLY A 743 -11.58 -13.37 38.74
CA GLY A 743 -10.91 -12.12 38.33
C GLY A 743 -11.83 -10.94 38.03
N ALA A 744 -13.16 -11.12 38.03
CA ALA A 744 -14.09 -10.01 37.90
C ALA A 744 -14.08 -9.12 39.17
N VAL A 745 -14.01 -7.80 38.97
CA VAL A 745 -13.75 -6.83 40.05
C VAL A 745 -15.03 -6.07 40.47
N LEU A 746 -15.36 -6.10 41.76
CA LEU A 746 -16.44 -5.30 42.34
C LEU A 746 -16.18 -3.80 42.08
N GLY A 747 -17.18 -3.10 41.56
CA GLY A 747 -17.10 -1.71 41.12
C GLY A 747 -16.85 -1.56 39.62
N ASN A 748 -16.00 -2.40 39.03
CA ASN A 748 -15.65 -2.34 37.61
C ASN A 748 -16.54 -3.27 36.75
N ASP A 749 -16.66 -4.54 37.13
CA ASP A 749 -17.42 -5.56 36.41
C ASP A 749 -18.84 -5.75 36.93
N TYR A 750 -19.08 -5.51 38.22
CA TYR A 750 -20.39 -5.65 38.85
C TYR A 750 -20.57 -4.68 40.02
N ALA A 751 -21.81 -4.45 40.42
CA ALA A 751 -22.17 -3.77 41.66
C ALA A 751 -23.23 -4.56 42.43
N VAL A 752 -23.30 -4.33 43.74
CA VAL A 752 -24.38 -4.87 44.59
C VAL A 752 -25.34 -3.74 44.93
N VAL A 753 -26.56 -3.81 44.39
CA VAL A 753 -27.58 -2.76 44.51
C VAL A 753 -28.80 -3.27 45.27
N THR A 754 -29.55 -2.38 45.92
CA THR A 754 -30.91 -2.71 46.39
C THR A 754 -31.87 -2.89 45.21
N LYS A 755 -33.09 -3.39 45.49
CA LYS A 755 -34.22 -3.41 44.53
C LYS A 755 -34.46 -2.06 43.85
N ASP A 756 -34.26 -0.97 44.58
CA ASP A 756 -34.46 0.42 44.14
C ASP A 756 -33.23 1.02 43.44
N GLY A 757 -32.13 0.25 43.31
CA GLY A 757 -30.93 0.63 42.57
C GLY A 757 -29.81 1.30 43.38
N PHE A 758 -29.94 1.45 44.70
CA PHE A 758 -28.89 2.03 45.53
C PHE A 758 -27.69 1.09 45.68
N ASP A 759 -26.51 1.52 45.24
CA ASP A 759 -25.26 0.74 45.34
C ASP A 759 -24.77 0.69 46.79
N ILE A 760 -24.82 -0.50 47.38
CA ILE A 760 -24.44 -0.78 48.78
C ILE A 760 -22.94 -0.55 49.02
N SER A 761 -22.14 -0.57 47.93
CA SER A 761 -20.71 -0.25 47.99
C SER A 761 -20.47 1.21 48.36
N SER A 762 -21.33 2.14 47.93
CA SER A 762 -21.18 3.58 48.18
C SER A 762 -22.19 4.15 49.18
N ASN A 763 -23.36 3.52 49.35
CA ASN A 763 -24.40 3.95 50.28
C ASN A 763 -24.71 2.87 51.34
N PRO A 764 -24.05 2.87 52.50
CA PRO A 764 -24.35 1.93 53.59
C PRO A 764 -25.70 2.20 54.26
N ASP A 765 -26.26 3.41 54.15
CA ASP A 765 -27.55 3.74 54.78
C ASP A 765 -28.74 3.07 54.07
N ALA A 766 -28.56 2.59 52.84
CA ALA A 766 -29.50 1.69 52.18
C ALA A 766 -29.73 0.37 52.95
N LEU A 767 -28.87 0.04 53.92
CA LEU A 767 -28.99 -1.15 54.79
C LEU A 767 -29.69 -0.88 56.13
N GLN A 768 -29.99 0.38 56.49
CA GLN A 768 -30.65 0.73 57.76
C GLN A 768 -31.96 -0.05 58.04
N PRO A 769 -32.83 -0.38 57.05
CA PRO A 769 -34.04 -1.18 57.28
C PRO A 769 -33.79 -2.55 57.95
N LEU A 770 -32.58 -3.12 57.79
CA LEU A 770 -32.21 -4.41 58.37
C LEU A 770 -31.94 -4.35 59.88
N LEU A 771 -31.68 -3.17 60.47
CA LEU A 771 -31.34 -3.06 61.90
C LEU A 771 -32.55 -3.13 62.84
N TYR A 772 -33.77 -2.95 62.33
CA TYR A 772 -35.01 -2.97 63.13
C TYR A 772 -35.52 -4.40 63.45
N ASN A 773 -34.61 -5.35 63.73
CA ASN A 773 -34.86 -6.79 63.81
C ASN A 773 -35.23 -7.33 65.20
N THR A 774 -35.79 -6.49 66.08
CA THR A 774 -35.98 -6.79 67.51
C THR A 774 -37.13 -7.75 67.82
N THR A 775 -38.14 -7.83 66.95
CA THR A 775 -39.35 -8.67 67.13
C THR A 775 -39.64 -9.61 65.97
N SER A 776 -39.03 -9.38 64.79
CA SER A 776 -39.13 -10.21 63.59
C SER A 776 -37.79 -10.21 62.86
N PRO A 777 -37.51 -11.18 61.97
CA PRO A 777 -36.50 -10.97 60.93
C PRO A 777 -36.84 -9.72 60.11
N LYS A 778 -35.81 -9.11 59.51
CA LYS A 778 -35.95 -8.06 58.49
C LYS A 778 -35.27 -8.49 57.21
N TYR A 779 -35.95 -8.25 56.10
CA TYR A 779 -35.49 -8.61 54.77
C TYR A 779 -35.18 -7.36 53.93
N LEU A 780 -34.17 -7.46 53.06
CA LEU A 780 -33.85 -6.44 52.06
C LEU A 780 -33.51 -7.10 50.72
N TYR A 781 -34.26 -6.78 49.69
CA TYR A 781 -34.04 -7.26 48.32
C TYR A 781 -32.83 -6.58 47.67
N ILE A 782 -31.93 -7.39 47.12
CA ILE A 782 -30.69 -6.96 46.49
C ILE A 782 -30.47 -7.66 45.14
N LYS A 783 -29.60 -7.06 44.32
CA LYS A 783 -29.09 -7.64 43.08
C LYS A 783 -27.59 -7.52 43.01
N ILE A 784 -26.93 -8.54 42.46
CA ILE A 784 -25.57 -8.44 41.94
C ILE A 784 -25.75 -8.20 40.43
N LYS A 785 -25.47 -6.99 39.96
CA LYS A 785 -25.72 -6.56 38.57
C LYS A 785 -24.39 -6.33 37.86
N ALA A 786 -24.22 -6.90 36.66
CA ALA A 786 -23.09 -6.62 35.80
C ALA A 786 -23.07 -5.13 35.40
N LYS A 787 -21.89 -4.50 35.42
CA LYS A 787 -21.68 -3.14 34.89
C LYS A 787 -21.70 -3.21 33.36
N PRO A 788 -22.21 -2.18 32.65
CA PRO A 788 -22.36 -2.24 31.21
C PRO A 788 -21.04 -2.52 30.47
N LEU A 789 -19.94 -1.93 30.94
CA LEU A 789 -18.57 -2.09 30.43
C LEU A 789 -17.81 -3.33 30.93
N SER A 790 -18.45 -4.31 31.58
CA SER A 790 -17.75 -5.55 31.93
C SER A 790 -17.31 -6.31 30.67
N SER A 791 -16.04 -6.72 30.64
CA SER A 791 -15.41 -7.61 29.67
C SER A 791 -15.55 -9.08 30.06
N LEU A 792 -16.28 -9.38 31.14
CA LEU A 792 -16.36 -10.70 31.77
C LEU A 792 -17.79 -11.16 32.12
N LEU A 793 -18.69 -10.23 32.46
CA LEU A 793 -20.03 -10.52 32.99
C LEU A 793 -21.14 -9.83 32.20
N ILE A 794 -22.29 -10.48 32.11
CA ILE A 794 -23.57 -9.88 31.68
C ILE A 794 -24.71 -10.29 32.64
N GLY A 795 -25.84 -9.58 32.62
CA GLY A 795 -27.04 -9.94 33.39
C GLY A 795 -27.11 -9.43 34.84
N GLU A 796 -28.08 -9.96 35.61
CA GLU A 796 -28.26 -9.64 37.04
C GLU A 796 -28.73 -10.86 37.88
N ALA A 797 -27.94 -11.20 38.89
CA ALA A 797 -28.31 -12.18 39.92
C ALA A 797 -29.16 -11.50 41.02
N LYS A 798 -30.20 -12.16 41.52
CA LYS A 798 -31.18 -11.61 42.46
C LYS A 798 -31.21 -12.40 43.77
N GLY A 799 -31.45 -11.72 44.89
CA GLY A 799 -31.61 -12.38 46.18
C GLY A 799 -32.03 -11.40 47.27
N SER A 800 -31.94 -11.84 48.51
CA SER A 800 -32.36 -11.08 49.69
C SER A 800 -31.30 -11.17 50.81
N ILE A 801 -31.35 -10.24 51.75
CA ILE A 801 -30.59 -10.27 53.01
C ILE A 801 -31.59 -10.47 54.14
N LYS A 802 -31.41 -11.47 55.02
CA LYS A 802 -32.21 -11.68 56.24
C LYS A 802 -31.36 -11.34 57.45
N ASN A 803 -31.75 -10.32 58.19
CA ASN A 803 -31.14 -9.99 59.48
C ASN A 803 -32.09 -10.34 60.63
N LEU A 804 -31.65 -11.20 61.55
CA LEU A 804 -32.44 -11.70 62.67
C LEU A 804 -31.58 -11.78 63.94
N LYS A 805 -31.97 -11.06 65.00
CA LYS A 805 -31.22 -10.94 66.26
C LYS A 805 -30.81 -12.27 66.90
N ASN A 806 -31.63 -13.31 66.75
CA ASN A 806 -31.43 -14.62 67.38
C ASN A 806 -30.87 -15.69 66.41
N TYR A 807 -30.54 -15.33 65.17
CA TYR A 807 -29.86 -16.23 64.24
C TYR A 807 -28.44 -16.53 64.72
N ASP A 808 -27.96 -17.75 64.49
CA ASP A 808 -26.67 -18.23 64.99
C ASP A 808 -25.85 -18.82 63.83
N PRO A 809 -24.88 -18.07 63.27
CA PRO A 809 -24.10 -18.51 62.11
C PRO A 809 -23.17 -19.69 62.39
N GLU A 810 -22.93 -20.07 63.65
CA GLU A 810 -22.12 -21.25 63.98
C GLU A 810 -22.95 -22.55 64.02
N LYS A 811 -24.29 -22.46 64.11
CA LYS A 811 -25.20 -23.62 64.22
C LYS A 811 -25.89 -24.01 62.92
N VAL A 812 -25.76 -23.23 61.84
CA VAL A 812 -26.42 -23.52 60.55
C VAL A 812 -25.71 -24.58 59.71
N VAL A 813 -26.51 -25.35 58.97
CA VAL A 813 -26.01 -26.24 57.93
C VAL A 813 -25.76 -25.43 56.65
N ASP A 814 -24.50 -25.20 56.35
CA ASP A 814 -24.06 -24.62 55.09
C ASP A 814 -24.03 -25.68 53.97
N LEU A 815 -25.02 -25.61 53.08
CA LEU A 815 -25.22 -26.54 51.97
C LEU A 815 -24.16 -26.39 50.87
N SER A 816 -23.42 -25.28 50.82
CA SER A 816 -22.32 -25.10 49.86
C SER A 816 -21.10 -25.98 50.15
N LYS A 817 -21.05 -26.57 51.34
CA LYS A 817 -20.04 -27.55 51.76
C LYS A 817 -20.35 -28.99 51.30
N ILE A 818 -21.43 -29.20 50.54
CA ILE A 818 -21.84 -30.50 50.00
C ILE A 818 -21.48 -30.54 48.50
N ASN A 819 -20.42 -31.27 48.15
CA ASN A 819 -19.99 -31.42 46.75
C ASN A 819 -20.68 -32.62 46.11
N PHE A 820 -21.51 -32.40 45.09
CA PHE A 820 -22.09 -33.47 44.28
C PHE A 820 -21.28 -33.72 43.01
N LYS A 821 -21.24 -34.97 42.53
CA LYS A 821 -20.55 -35.32 41.29
C LYS A 821 -21.45 -35.06 40.07
N ASN A 822 -20.95 -34.27 39.11
CA ASN A 822 -21.56 -34.15 37.79
C ASN A 822 -21.63 -35.52 37.10
N GLY A 823 -22.78 -35.84 36.51
CA GLY A 823 -23.05 -37.14 35.89
C GLY A 823 -23.29 -37.02 34.38
N LYS A 824 -22.75 -37.97 33.61
CA LYS A 824 -23.08 -38.17 32.20
C LYS A 824 -23.46 -39.63 31.99
N TYR A 825 -24.71 -39.87 31.59
CA TYR A 825 -25.33 -41.20 31.60
C TYR A 825 -26.34 -41.36 30.45
N ASN A 826 -26.64 -42.59 30.04
CA ASN A 826 -27.80 -42.88 29.19
C ASN A 826 -29.04 -43.13 30.06
N PHE A 827 -30.00 -42.21 30.08
CA PHE A 827 -31.27 -42.34 30.82
C PHE A 827 -32.39 -43.01 30.01
N GLU A 828 -32.08 -43.70 28.91
CA GLU A 828 -33.03 -44.50 28.15
C GLU A 828 -33.86 -45.43 29.05
N GLY A 829 -35.18 -45.46 28.83
CA GLY A 829 -36.13 -46.22 29.64
C GLY A 829 -36.41 -45.65 31.05
N TYR A 830 -35.82 -44.51 31.46
CA TYR A 830 -36.27 -43.83 32.67
C TYR A 830 -37.61 -43.13 32.43
N THR A 831 -38.54 -43.31 33.36
CA THR A 831 -39.69 -42.40 33.49
C THR A 831 -39.27 -41.12 34.21
N VAL A 832 -40.04 -40.05 34.03
CA VAL A 832 -39.89 -38.80 34.78
C VAL A 832 -39.78 -39.07 36.28
N GLU A 833 -40.67 -39.90 36.85
CA GLU A 833 -40.62 -40.25 38.28
C GLU A 833 -39.35 -41.01 38.68
N LYS A 834 -38.86 -41.94 37.84
CA LYS A 834 -37.63 -42.69 38.11
C LYS A 834 -36.41 -41.75 38.21
N ILE A 835 -36.34 -40.70 37.40
CA ILE A 835 -35.26 -39.69 37.52
C ILE A 835 -35.48 -38.75 38.71
N LYS A 836 -36.71 -38.37 39.08
CA LYS A 836 -36.96 -37.61 40.34
C LYS A 836 -36.41 -38.38 41.55
N GLN A 837 -36.77 -39.66 41.68
CA GLN A 837 -36.35 -40.52 42.78
C GLN A 837 -34.83 -40.77 42.79
N TRP A 838 -34.19 -40.90 41.63
CA TRP A 838 -32.72 -41.02 41.54
C TRP A 838 -32.00 -39.75 42.02
N ILE A 839 -32.47 -38.56 41.62
CA ILE A 839 -31.93 -37.27 42.06
C ILE A 839 -32.12 -37.07 43.57
N ILE A 840 -33.32 -37.34 44.08
CA ILE A 840 -33.63 -37.26 45.53
C ILE A 840 -32.78 -38.26 46.31
N GLY A 841 -32.59 -39.49 45.81
CA GLY A 841 -31.69 -40.48 46.40
C GLY A 841 -30.23 -40.02 46.45
N ASN A 842 -29.74 -39.32 45.41
CA ASN A 842 -28.39 -38.75 45.39
C ASN A 842 -28.23 -37.64 46.42
N ILE A 843 -29.22 -36.74 46.52
CA ILE A 843 -29.21 -35.62 47.48
C ILE A 843 -29.35 -36.12 48.92
N ASN A 844 -30.20 -37.12 49.16
CA ASN A 844 -30.34 -37.73 50.48
C ASN A 844 -29.06 -38.41 50.97
N LYS A 845 -28.20 -38.92 50.08
CA LYS A 845 -26.83 -39.36 50.45
C LYS A 845 -25.88 -38.22 50.83
N GLY A 846 -26.14 -37.00 50.34
CA GLY A 846 -25.40 -35.79 50.73
C GLY A 846 -25.85 -35.23 52.08
N LEU A 847 -27.12 -35.40 52.41
CA LEU A 847 -27.74 -34.86 53.63
C LEU A 847 -27.73 -35.84 54.80
N TYR A 848 -28.14 -37.09 54.60
CA TYR A 848 -28.31 -38.09 55.66
C TYR A 848 -27.10 -39.04 55.73
N PRO A 849 -26.64 -39.44 56.94
CA PRO A 849 -27.19 -39.13 58.26
C PRO A 849 -26.73 -37.79 58.85
N LYS A 850 -25.80 -37.08 58.18
CA LYS A 850 -25.02 -35.95 58.75
C LYS A 850 -25.85 -34.73 59.17
N TYR A 851 -26.99 -34.50 58.51
CA TYR A 851 -27.87 -33.35 58.67
C TYR A 851 -29.34 -33.80 58.80
N SER A 852 -29.58 -34.87 59.55
CA SER A 852 -30.89 -35.54 59.65
C SER A 852 -32.02 -34.68 60.24
N GLN A 853 -31.69 -33.56 60.89
CA GLN A 853 -32.62 -32.57 61.42
C GLN A 853 -33.29 -31.68 60.37
N LEU A 854 -32.82 -31.69 59.11
CA LEU A 854 -33.33 -30.81 58.06
C LEU A 854 -34.57 -31.39 57.37
N VAL A 855 -35.58 -30.55 57.13
CA VAL A 855 -36.84 -30.92 56.48
C VAL A 855 -36.94 -30.34 55.06
N PHE A 856 -37.28 -31.17 54.08
CA PHE A 856 -37.46 -30.74 52.69
C PHE A 856 -38.64 -29.76 52.54
N ASN A 857 -38.48 -28.76 51.67
CA ASN A 857 -39.36 -27.59 51.49
C ASN A 857 -39.55 -26.68 52.72
N GLN A 858 -39.02 -27.04 53.88
CA GLN A 858 -39.01 -26.18 55.08
C GLN A 858 -37.62 -25.57 55.29
N ASP A 859 -36.56 -26.37 55.27
CA ASP A 859 -35.18 -25.94 55.48
C ASP A 859 -34.35 -25.90 54.20
N TYR A 860 -34.61 -26.81 53.27
CA TYR A 860 -33.94 -26.85 51.96
C TYR A 860 -34.93 -27.18 50.85
N GLY A 861 -34.70 -26.60 49.67
CA GLY A 861 -35.40 -26.93 48.44
C GLY A 861 -34.47 -27.56 47.41
N ILE A 862 -35.08 -28.16 46.40
CA ILE A 862 -34.39 -28.77 45.26
C ILE A 862 -35.10 -28.26 44.00
N SER A 863 -34.34 -27.76 43.02
CA SER A 863 -34.88 -27.24 41.76
C SER A 863 -33.97 -27.54 40.56
N ILE A 864 -34.43 -27.17 39.36
CA ILE A 864 -33.76 -27.42 38.09
C ILE A 864 -33.45 -26.08 37.43
N ASN A 865 -32.22 -25.93 36.93
CA ASN A 865 -31.65 -24.82 36.17
C ASN A 865 -31.60 -23.44 36.85
N ASN A 866 -32.46 -23.15 37.84
CA ASN A 866 -32.43 -21.93 38.66
C ASN A 866 -33.07 -22.18 40.03
N ILE A 867 -32.77 -21.32 41.02
CA ILE A 867 -33.50 -21.27 42.30
C ILE A 867 -34.85 -20.57 42.07
N PRO A 868 -35.98 -21.09 42.57
CA PRO A 868 -37.30 -20.46 42.39
C PRO A 868 -37.43 -19.14 43.19
N PRO A 869 -38.33 -18.24 42.78
CA PRO A 869 -38.58 -16.98 43.49
C PRO A 869 -39.12 -17.21 44.91
N GLU A 870 -39.10 -16.15 45.71
CA GLU A 870 -39.73 -16.10 47.03
C GLU A 870 -41.26 -15.93 46.92
N ASP A 871 -41.99 -16.40 47.93
CA ASP A 871 -43.42 -16.15 48.15
C ASP A 871 -43.64 -14.95 49.09
N ASP A 872 -44.90 -14.60 49.37
CA ASP A 872 -45.27 -13.50 50.27
C ASP A 872 -44.86 -13.73 51.76
N ASN A 873 -44.26 -14.89 52.09
CA ASN A 873 -43.81 -15.28 53.42
C ASN A 873 -42.27 -15.46 53.50
N ASP A 874 -41.52 -14.91 52.52
CA ASP A 874 -40.07 -15.04 52.36
C ASP A 874 -39.58 -16.51 52.22
N ASN A 875 -40.47 -17.47 51.93
CA ASN A 875 -40.10 -18.84 51.59
C ASN A 875 -39.80 -18.91 50.09
N ASN A 876 -38.84 -19.72 49.67
CA ASN A 876 -38.76 -20.06 48.25
C ASN A 876 -40.00 -20.87 47.86
N VAL A 877 -40.72 -20.43 46.83
CA VAL A 877 -41.83 -21.22 46.24
C VAL A 877 -41.30 -22.63 45.96
N PRO A 878 -41.94 -23.72 46.45
CA PRO A 878 -41.42 -25.07 46.30
C PRO A 878 -41.12 -25.41 44.83
N GLY A 879 -39.83 -25.47 44.48
CA GLY A 879 -39.34 -25.62 43.09
C GLY A 879 -39.48 -27.04 42.55
N TYR A 880 -40.61 -27.70 42.86
CA TYR A 880 -40.74 -29.13 42.78
C TYR A 880 -40.82 -29.64 41.34
N PHE A 881 -39.65 -29.94 40.78
CA PHE A 881 -39.46 -30.95 39.73
C PHE A 881 -40.49 -30.87 38.59
N ASP A 882 -40.57 -29.72 37.90
CA ASP A 882 -41.49 -29.58 36.76
C ASP A 882 -41.19 -30.65 35.72
N ASP A 883 -42.24 -31.44 35.47
CA ASP A 883 -42.32 -32.53 34.52
C ASP A 883 -41.84 -32.14 33.11
N ILE A 884 -42.02 -30.88 32.70
CA ILE A 884 -41.64 -30.37 31.37
C ILE A 884 -40.13 -30.49 31.17
N PHE A 885 -39.31 -30.09 32.15
CA PHE A 885 -37.85 -30.18 32.03
C PHE A 885 -37.36 -31.63 31.98
N PHE A 886 -38.02 -32.56 32.69
CA PHE A 886 -37.66 -33.99 32.60
C PHE A 886 -38.12 -34.63 31.29
N LYS A 887 -39.25 -34.22 30.73
CA LYS A 887 -39.71 -34.70 29.41
C LYS A 887 -38.73 -34.28 28.32
N ASP A 888 -38.28 -33.02 28.33
CA ASP A 888 -37.24 -32.56 27.40
C ASP A 888 -35.87 -33.21 27.66
N PHE A 889 -35.46 -33.38 28.92
CA PHE A 889 -34.17 -34.01 29.25
C PHE A 889 -34.10 -35.50 28.88
N LEU A 890 -35.22 -36.22 28.98
CA LEU A 890 -35.30 -37.65 28.63
C LEU A 890 -35.40 -37.87 27.11
N ASP A 891 -35.86 -36.88 26.33
CA ASP A 891 -35.83 -36.91 24.87
C ASP A 891 -34.42 -36.54 24.32
N ASN A 892 -33.51 -37.49 24.42
CA ASN A 892 -32.15 -37.41 23.87
C ASN A 892 -32.05 -37.87 22.40
N THR A 893 -33.18 -38.03 21.70
CA THR A 893 -33.24 -38.67 20.36
C THR A 893 -32.49 -37.93 19.25
N THR A 894 -32.21 -36.64 19.46
CA THR A 894 -31.58 -35.76 18.46
C THR A 894 -30.24 -35.17 18.90
N GLN A 895 -30.02 -35.00 20.21
CA GLN A 895 -28.78 -34.46 20.78
C GLN A 895 -28.65 -34.78 22.27
N THR A 896 -27.44 -34.71 22.81
CA THR A 896 -27.20 -34.80 24.26
C THR A 896 -27.93 -33.67 25.00
N LYS A 897 -28.76 -34.02 25.99
CA LYS A 897 -29.51 -33.06 26.83
C LYS A 897 -28.75 -32.81 28.14
N LYS A 898 -28.95 -31.64 28.76
CA LYS A 898 -28.31 -31.27 30.03
C LYS A 898 -29.28 -30.54 30.96
N ILE A 899 -29.29 -30.91 32.24
CA ILE A 899 -29.96 -30.19 33.32
C ILE A 899 -28.96 -29.94 34.46
N THR A 900 -29.16 -28.85 35.21
CA THR A 900 -28.41 -28.58 36.44
C THR A 900 -29.36 -28.59 37.62
N ILE A 901 -29.10 -29.46 38.59
CA ILE A 901 -29.89 -29.61 39.81
C ILE A 901 -29.29 -28.69 40.87
N PHE A 902 -30.11 -27.88 41.52
CA PHE A 902 -29.73 -27.02 42.63
C PHE A 902 -30.30 -27.57 43.94
N LEU A 903 -29.46 -27.67 44.96
CA LEU A 903 -29.85 -27.85 46.36
C LEU A 903 -29.59 -26.52 47.08
N TYR A 904 -30.64 -25.88 47.57
CA TYR A 904 -30.58 -24.52 48.13
C TYR A 904 -31.24 -24.45 49.50
N ALA A 905 -30.73 -23.58 50.38
CA ALA A 905 -31.36 -23.30 51.66
C ALA A 905 -32.67 -22.53 51.44
N ASN A 906 -33.76 -22.94 52.09
CA ASN A 906 -34.99 -22.15 52.08
C ASN A 906 -34.72 -20.81 52.77
N ASN A 907 -35.04 -19.71 52.09
CA ASN A 907 -34.77 -18.34 52.50
C ASN A 907 -35.38 -18.00 53.88
N ALA A 908 -36.56 -18.55 54.20
CA ALA A 908 -37.21 -18.38 55.49
C ALA A 908 -36.55 -19.14 56.68
N SER A 909 -35.90 -20.30 56.46
CA SER A 909 -35.36 -21.13 57.56
C SER A 909 -34.18 -20.46 58.30
N ASP A 910 -33.98 -20.84 59.56
CA ASP A 910 -32.81 -20.46 60.37
C ASP A 910 -31.87 -21.64 60.66
N LEU A 911 -32.09 -22.81 60.03
CA LEU A 911 -31.23 -24.00 60.18
C LEU A 911 -30.23 -24.19 59.03
N THR A 912 -30.39 -23.47 57.92
CA THR A 912 -29.63 -23.67 56.67
C THR A 912 -29.12 -22.38 56.05
N THR A 913 -28.01 -22.48 55.32
CA THR A 913 -27.49 -21.41 54.46
C THR A 913 -26.81 -21.96 53.20
N GLY A 914 -26.57 -21.10 52.22
CA GLY A 914 -25.86 -21.43 50.97
C GLY A 914 -26.66 -22.30 49.99
N MET A 915 -25.96 -22.73 48.94
CA MET A 915 -26.45 -23.66 47.91
C MET A 915 -25.28 -24.49 47.37
N THR A 916 -25.62 -25.60 46.72
CA THR A 916 -24.72 -26.39 45.87
C THR A 916 -25.48 -26.85 44.62
N SER A 917 -24.78 -27.22 43.56
CA SER A 917 -25.39 -27.73 42.33
C SER A 917 -24.54 -28.78 41.63
N PHE A 918 -25.19 -29.59 40.78
CA PHE A 918 -24.53 -30.55 39.90
C PHE A 918 -25.31 -30.69 38.60
N SER A 919 -24.62 -30.93 37.49
CA SER A 919 -25.25 -31.23 36.21
C SER A 919 -25.45 -32.73 36.00
N LEU A 920 -26.55 -33.08 35.34
CA LEU A 920 -26.74 -34.36 34.68
C LEU A 920 -26.81 -34.14 33.17
N GLU A 921 -26.11 -34.98 32.42
CA GLU A 921 -26.12 -35.03 30.95
C GLU A 921 -26.71 -36.37 30.50
N ASN A 922 -27.71 -36.34 29.61
CA ASN A 922 -28.33 -37.51 29.01
C ASN A 922 -27.78 -37.72 27.60
N ASP A 923 -26.96 -38.75 27.42
CA ASP A 923 -26.30 -39.11 26.16
C ASP A 923 -26.49 -40.61 25.90
N VAL A 924 -27.07 -40.96 24.75
CA VAL A 924 -27.32 -42.36 24.33
C VAL A 924 -26.06 -43.22 24.32
N ASN A 925 -24.87 -42.62 24.17
CA ASN A 925 -23.59 -43.30 24.11
C ASN A 925 -22.90 -43.44 25.49
N ALA A 926 -23.47 -42.86 26.55
CA ALA A 926 -22.91 -42.94 27.89
C ALA A 926 -23.37 -44.22 28.63
N ILE A 927 -22.71 -44.54 29.74
CA ILE A 927 -23.10 -45.68 30.58
C ILE A 927 -24.48 -45.45 31.20
N VAL A 928 -25.27 -46.51 31.37
CA VAL A 928 -26.53 -46.49 32.14
C VAL A 928 -26.23 -45.95 33.56
N PRO A 929 -27.06 -45.05 34.13
CA PRO A 929 -26.85 -44.54 35.48
C PRO A 929 -26.94 -45.69 36.50
N PRO A 930 -26.07 -45.72 37.52
CA PRO A 930 -26.11 -46.77 38.52
C PRO A 930 -27.41 -46.68 39.33
N ASP A 931 -28.07 -47.82 39.61
CA ASP A 931 -29.31 -47.89 40.40
C ASP A 931 -29.17 -47.21 41.78
N ILE A 932 -27.95 -47.28 42.33
CA ILE A 932 -27.52 -46.57 43.54
C ILE A 932 -26.72 -45.35 43.08
N PRO A 933 -27.21 -44.11 43.26
CA PRO A 933 -26.48 -42.90 42.88
C PRO A 933 -25.10 -42.80 43.55
N PRO A 934 -24.09 -42.17 42.93
CA PRO A 934 -22.73 -42.13 43.46
C PRO A 934 -22.62 -41.44 44.83
N GLY A 935 -23.53 -40.52 45.15
CA GLY A 935 -23.48 -39.72 46.38
C GLY A 935 -22.61 -38.46 46.23
N PRO A 936 -22.36 -37.76 47.35
CA PRO A 936 -21.42 -36.64 47.36
C PRO A 936 -19.99 -37.13 47.15
N ILE A 937 -19.14 -36.24 46.65
CA ILE A 937 -17.68 -36.40 46.67
C ILE A 937 -17.21 -35.97 48.06
N ASP A 938 -16.61 -36.90 48.82
CA ASP A 938 -15.88 -36.54 50.04
C ASP A 938 -14.83 -35.46 49.70
N PRO A 939 -14.76 -34.34 50.41
CA PRO A 939 -13.87 -33.25 50.06
C PRO A 939 -12.42 -33.72 50.12
N ILE A 940 -11.81 -33.90 48.95
CA ILE A 940 -10.37 -34.11 48.81
C ILE A 940 -9.69 -32.88 49.39
N ASP A 941 -9.07 -33.03 50.57
CA ASP A 941 -8.35 -31.96 51.26
C ASP A 941 -7.36 -31.31 50.30
N PRO A 942 -7.54 -30.03 49.92
CA PRO A 942 -6.65 -29.36 48.97
C PRO A 942 -5.22 -29.19 49.49
N ASN A 943 -4.96 -29.49 50.78
CA ASN A 943 -3.62 -29.51 51.38
C ASN A 943 -2.98 -30.90 51.38
N LYS A 944 -3.65 -31.95 50.88
CA LYS A 944 -3.10 -33.30 50.78
C LYS A 944 -2.52 -33.52 49.37
N PRO A 945 -1.20 -33.37 49.16
CA PRO A 945 -0.60 -33.55 47.84
C PRO A 945 -0.82 -34.98 47.34
N ILE A 946 -1.11 -35.12 46.05
CA ILE A 946 -1.16 -36.40 45.37
C ILE A 946 0.27 -36.95 45.29
N ILE A 947 0.54 -37.98 46.09
CA ILE A 947 1.75 -38.81 45.98
C ILE A 947 1.29 -40.15 45.38
N PRO A 948 1.95 -40.66 44.32
CA PRO A 948 1.70 -42.01 43.82
C PRO A 948 1.92 -43.07 44.91
N GLU A 949 1.30 -44.24 44.74
CA GLU A 949 1.36 -45.33 45.71
C GLU A 949 2.80 -45.83 45.93
N ASP A 950 3.19 -45.97 47.20
CA ASP A 950 4.14 -47.01 47.63
C ASP A 950 3.83 -47.46 49.07
N ASN A 951 4.21 -48.70 49.40
CA ASN A 951 3.79 -49.41 50.60
C ASN A 951 4.87 -49.36 51.69
N SER A 952 4.56 -48.80 52.86
CA SER A 952 5.20 -49.23 54.12
C SER A 952 4.45 -48.78 55.38
N ASN A 953 4.46 -49.64 56.40
CA ASN A 953 3.93 -49.35 57.73
C ASN A 953 4.96 -48.61 58.61
N ASN A 954 4.49 -47.61 59.39
CA ASN A 954 4.68 -47.47 60.85
C ASN A 954 4.77 -46.01 61.33
N GLY A 955 4.40 -45.80 62.60
CA GLY A 955 5.16 -44.89 63.49
C GLY A 955 4.78 -43.41 63.52
N SER A 956 3.84 -43.07 64.39
CA SER A 956 3.87 -41.88 65.27
C SER A 956 4.49 -40.54 64.79
N ASP A 957 3.59 -39.59 64.50
CA ASP A 957 3.57 -38.24 65.11
C ASP A 957 4.52 -37.11 64.57
N LYS A 958 4.15 -35.85 64.90
CA LYS A 958 4.88 -34.57 64.73
C LYS A 958 5.22 -34.11 63.30
N ARG A 959 4.23 -33.51 62.61
CA ARG A 959 4.42 -32.83 61.29
C ARG A 959 4.53 -31.30 61.32
N TYR A 960 4.26 -30.64 62.46
CA TYR A 960 4.16 -29.16 62.55
C TYR A 960 5.48 -28.37 62.34
N LEU A 961 6.63 -29.05 62.22
CA LEU A 961 7.97 -28.44 62.11
C LEU A 961 8.46 -28.22 60.67
N ARG A 962 7.79 -28.75 59.64
CA ARG A 962 8.35 -28.77 58.27
C ARG A 962 8.35 -27.42 57.54
N TRP A 963 7.50 -26.46 57.90
CA TRP A 963 7.49 -25.13 57.28
C TRP A 963 8.63 -24.21 57.76
N LEU A 964 9.23 -24.52 58.92
CA LEU A 964 10.44 -23.84 59.41
C LEU A 964 11.72 -24.31 58.70
N LEU A 965 11.72 -25.49 58.06
CA LEU A 965 12.91 -26.02 57.39
C LEU A 965 13.40 -25.11 56.24
N PRO A 966 12.56 -24.65 55.30
CA PRO A 966 12.98 -23.66 54.30
C PRO A 966 13.51 -22.36 54.94
N VAL A 967 12.81 -21.84 55.95
CA VAL A 967 13.14 -20.57 56.64
C VAL A 967 14.49 -20.64 57.35
N ILE A 968 14.91 -21.82 57.81
CA ILE A 968 16.21 -22.04 58.47
C ILE A 968 17.30 -22.48 57.46
N ILE A 969 16.98 -23.36 56.51
CA ILE A 969 17.95 -23.91 55.56
C ILE A 969 18.36 -22.89 54.50
N ILE A 970 17.45 -22.07 53.97
CA ILE A 970 17.78 -21.07 52.93
C ILE A 970 18.83 -20.06 53.40
N PRO A 971 18.73 -19.41 54.58
CA PRO A 971 19.79 -18.53 55.06
C PRO A 971 21.07 -19.29 55.44
N ILE A 972 20.99 -20.53 55.95
CA ILE A 972 22.19 -21.34 56.22
C ILE A 972 22.94 -21.69 54.91
N ILE A 973 22.23 -22.09 53.85
CA ILE A 973 22.81 -22.30 52.52
C ILE A 973 23.38 -20.99 51.96
N GLY A 974 22.68 -19.86 52.12
CA GLY A 974 23.18 -18.53 51.75
C GLY A 974 24.48 -18.15 52.47
N ILE A 975 24.59 -18.44 53.77
CA ILE A 975 25.80 -18.22 54.58
C ILE A 975 26.93 -19.17 54.16
N ILE A 976 26.63 -20.44 53.85
CA ILE A 976 27.63 -21.41 53.37
C ILE A 976 28.17 -21.02 51.99
N ILE A 977 27.28 -20.71 51.02
CA ILE A 977 27.67 -20.27 49.68
C ILE A 977 28.43 -18.94 49.76
N GLY A 978 27.96 -17.98 50.55
CA GLY A 978 28.63 -16.71 50.80
C GLY A 978 30.02 -16.91 51.42
N GLY A 979 30.14 -17.77 52.43
CA GLY A 979 31.41 -18.11 53.09
C GLY A 979 32.40 -18.81 52.16
N VAL A 980 31.95 -19.76 51.34
CA VAL A 980 32.78 -20.43 50.32
C VAL A 980 33.25 -19.42 49.26
N TRP A 981 32.37 -18.54 48.78
CA TRP A 981 32.71 -17.48 47.83
C TRP A 981 33.74 -16.50 48.43
N PHE A 982 33.56 -16.09 49.69
CA PHE A 982 34.49 -15.21 50.39
C PHE A 982 35.86 -15.88 50.63
N TYR A 983 35.87 -17.18 50.99
CA TYR A 983 37.08 -17.98 51.15
C TYR A 983 37.89 -18.06 49.85
N PHE A 984 37.24 -18.38 48.72
CA PHE A 984 37.91 -18.36 47.40
C PHE A 984 38.38 -16.96 47.00
N ARG A 985 37.63 -15.91 47.33
CA ARG A 985 38.01 -14.51 47.05
C ARG A 985 39.22 -14.04 47.86
N PHE A 986 39.36 -14.47 49.12
CA PHE A 986 40.54 -14.21 49.95
C PHE A 986 41.76 -15.04 49.53
N LYS A 987 41.56 -16.32 49.19
CA LYS A 987 42.65 -17.21 48.73
C LYS A 987 43.29 -16.77 47.41
N LYS A 988 42.60 -15.93 46.62
CA LYS A 988 43.12 -15.25 45.42
C LYS A 988 43.86 -13.92 45.69
N ARG A 989 44.08 -13.55 46.95
CA ARG A 989 44.84 -12.33 47.36
C ARG A 989 46.11 -12.61 48.18
N ILE A 990 46.50 -13.87 48.34
CA ILE A 990 47.81 -14.28 48.89
C ILE A 990 48.49 -15.24 47.92
N ARG A 991 48.89 -14.70 46.77
CA ARG A 991 49.95 -15.18 45.89
C ARG A 991 50.37 -14.05 44.95
#